data_AF-A0A349MNX8-F1
#
_entry.id   AF-A0A349MNX8-F1
#
_cell.length_a   1.000
_cell.length_b   1.000
_cell.length_c   1.000
_cell.angle_alpha   90.00
_cell.angle_beta   90.00
_cell.angle_gamma   90.00
#
_symmetry.space_group_name_H-M   'P 1'
#
loop_
_entity.id
_entity.type
_entity.pdbx_description
1 polymer ?
#
loop_
_entity_poly.entity_id
_entity_poly.type
_entity_poly.pdbx_seq_one_letter_code
_entity_poly.pdbx_strand_id
1 'polypeptide(L)'
;MNELPIPLTNLRNSLDKRVTETKYFSRLMHLIAASCMWLAAPQLGLNAALPDSIQSTFSVFNGHAYQIINTPKSWPEAKEYAASIGGRLLVINSFQENVFIERLMSDYGKIAPDGGGAEYHWLGASDSLNENDWSWVDGLTLKTNKIAGRAFWGNGAGHGPGGSEPDNFNNQDCLAMAVTAWPAANPGFYGAAGQWNDIDCDNNLNFIVEYPVDTTYADGLLNAENIIVGDTKYRAELRLIECASICFQISNATEIQNGSQLSMNDVTGDILRLRKVNVGSTSYDVSLKLTNPNSLIFTLDSAVETFSTTAVPAETWVTTTTKQVDLDAEKFQKVVDYAFGEGQNTQGLVIVRHGAIVFERYAEGSDKDSMATSWSTAKSFTSALAGIAIEKGFISSVDTSAAEFINEWAADERNNITLKDLLLMSSGLSEDGDDSTSMYIGVKDESDQYKAVDNVSFSINRTVNPDRARWLGAGYTWNYTNADTQIIGEIIERSTNKSLLNFAQDNLFSTIGITTAWWTDKFSNYMAYCCLDMTSRDFARFGLLYARDGKWGDAQVVPSEYVTESTAPTIVTAEFLQTGYGYQWWPDRSGKWFAAKGSRSNNIYVHPGLDIVVVRNSLYTRVGNSNTREDGSYHSTEFPADWNDIEFFNLVIESVN
;
A
#
# COMPACT_ATOMS: atom_id res chain seq x y z
N MET A 1 15.61 -27.08 25.07
CA MET A 1 14.89 -25.80 24.92
C MET A 1 14.14 -25.93 23.61
N ASN A 2 12.81 -25.95 23.66
CA ASN A 2 12.03 -25.70 22.46
C ASN A 2 12.19 -24.21 22.14
N GLU A 3 12.55 -23.88 20.91
CA GLU A 3 12.37 -22.52 20.44
C GLU A 3 10.87 -22.20 20.52
N LEU A 4 10.54 -21.04 21.09
CA LEU A 4 9.20 -20.50 20.98
C LEU A 4 8.89 -20.32 19.47
N PRO A 5 7.64 -20.56 19.03
CA PRO A 5 7.20 -20.20 17.69
C PRO A 5 7.61 -18.76 17.36
N ILE A 6 8.06 -18.50 16.14
CA ILE A 6 8.60 -17.19 15.70
C ILE A 6 7.73 -16.00 16.18
N PRO A 7 6.38 -16.03 16.11
CA PRO A 7 5.54 -14.93 16.60
C PRO A 7 5.67 -14.67 18.11
N LEU A 8 5.77 -15.73 18.92
CA LEU A 8 5.94 -15.64 20.38
C LEU A 8 7.36 -15.20 20.74
N THR A 9 8.35 -15.60 19.95
CA THR A 9 9.74 -15.12 20.07
C THR A 9 9.83 -13.63 19.78
N ASN A 10 9.17 -13.15 18.72
CA ASN A 10 9.12 -11.73 18.36
C ASN A 10 8.42 -10.89 19.42
N LEU A 11 7.25 -11.32 19.91
CA LEU A 11 6.54 -10.64 21.00
C LEU A 11 7.40 -10.58 22.27
N ARG A 12 8.01 -11.70 22.68
CA ARG A 12 8.91 -11.73 23.84
C ARG A 12 10.10 -10.80 23.69
N ASN A 13 10.76 -10.80 22.52
CA ASN A 13 11.88 -9.90 22.25
C ASN A 13 11.47 -8.41 22.29
N SER A 14 10.27 -8.08 21.82
CA SER A 14 9.72 -6.71 21.87
C SER A 14 9.35 -6.27 23.29
N LEU A 15 8.89 -7.20 24.14
CA LEU A 15 8.66 -6.97 25.57
C LEU A 15 9.99 -6.79 26.32
N ASP A 16 10.98 -7.66 26.07
CA ASP A 16 12.29 -7.65 26.75
C ASP A 16 13.16 -6.43 26.38
N LYS A 17 13.09 -5.93 25.13
CA LYS A 17 13.79 -4.71 24.67
C LYS A 17 13.35 -3.43 25.41
N ARG A 18 12.13 -3.38 25.95
CA ARG A 18 11.64 -2.22 26.71
C ARG A 18 11.83 -2.33 28.21
N VAL A 19 11.82 -3.54 28.76
CA VAL A 19 12.22 -3.78 30.17
C VAL A 19 13.70 -3.41 30.39
N THR A 20 14.53 -3.53 29.36
CA THR A 20 15.97 -3.16 29.41
C THR A 20 16.23 -1.65 29.40
N GLU A 21 15.30 -0.80 28.95
CA GLU A 21 15.44 0.66 29.07
C GLU A 21 15.04 1.19 30.45
N THR A 22 14.21 0.46 31.22
CA THR A 22 13.82 0.85 32.59
C THR A 22 14.69 0.22 33.69
N LYS A 23 15.54 -0.76 33.37
CA LYS A 23 16.43 -1.41 34.35
C LYS A 23 17.81 -1.69 33.76
N TYR A 24 18.66 -0.68 33.75
CA TYR A 24 20.10 -0.92 33.75
C TYR A 24 20.54 -1.48 35.11
N PHE A 25 21.21 -2.63 35.05
CA PHE A 25 21.97 -3.32 36.09
C PHE A 25 21.20 -4.02 37.23
N SER A 26 21.04 -5.35 37.10
CA SER A 26 21.62 -6.31 38.08
C SER A 26 21.32 -7.78 37.73
N ARG A 27 22.35 -8.48 37.22
CA ARG A 27 22.79 -9.88 37.52
C ARG A 27 21.78 -11.03 37.25
N LEU A 28 22.09 -12.17 36.63
CA LEU A 28 23.35 -12.85 36.26
C LEU A 28 22.96 -14.02 35.31
N MET A 29 23.64 -14.19 34.18
CA MET A 29 23.61 -15.43 33.39
C MET A 29 24.46 -16.53 34.05
N HIS A 30 23.98 -17.79 33.99
CA HIS A 30 24.70 -19.05 33.65
C HIS A 30 24.24 -20.29 34.48
N LEU A 31 23.78 -21.38 33.84
CA LEU A 31 24.47 -22.71 33.74
C LEU A 31 23.54 -23.93 33.37
N ILE A 32 23.73 -24.45 32.15
CA ILE A 32 24.00 -25.86 31.71
C ILE A 32 23.08 -27.07 32.10
N ALA A 33 22.43 -27.61 31.06
CA ALA A 33 22.28 -29.01 30.54
C ALA A 33 21.79 -30.24 31.35
N ALA A 34 20.88 -31.00 30.67
CA ALA A 34 20.95 -32.44 30.32
C ALA A 34 19.84 -33.42 30.84
N SER A 35 19.25 -34.12 29.85
CA SER A 35 18.78 -35.54 29.83
C SER A 35 17.37 -35.96 30.29
N CYS A 36 16.64 -36.58 29.34
CA CYS A 36 15.85 -37.83 29.39
C CYS A 36 14.36 -37.81 28.93
N MET A 37 14.15 -38.50 27.79
CA MET A 37 13.14 -39.51 27.44
C MET A 37 11.62 -39.32 27.68
N TRP A 38 10.91 -39.41 26.52
CA TRP A 38 9.66 -40.13 26.20
C TRP A 38 8.25 -39.55 26.51
N LEU A 39 7.42 -39.68 25.45
CA LEU A 39 5.96 -39.87 25.34
C LEU A 39 5.01 -38.67 25.19
N ALA A 40 4.68 -38.43 23.91
CA ALA A 40 3.33 -38.31 23.31
C ALA A 40 2.36 -37.16 23.70
N ALA A 41 1.88 -36.54 22.61
CA ALA A 41 0.61 -35.78 22.41
C ALA A 41 0.64 -34.24 22.59
N PRO A 42 -0.26 -33.52 21.88
CA PRO A 42 -0.57 -33.52 20.45
C PRO A 42 -0.14 -32.19 19.79
N GLN A 43 -0.09 -32.17 18.45
CA GLN A 43 0.03 -30.94 17.66
C GLN A 43 -1.13 -30.00 17.99
N LEU A 44 -0.85 -28.86 18.64
CA LEU A 44 -1.78 -27.74 18.70
C LEU A 44 -1.78 -27.08 17.32
N GLY A 45 -2.78 -27.42 16.52
CA GLY A 45 -3.12 -26.69 15.32
C GLY A 45 -3.51 -25.25 15.68
N LEU A 46 -2.72 -24.29 15.19
CA LEU A 46 -3.09 -22.88 15.18
C LEU A 46 -4.25 -22.69 14.21
N ASN A 47 -5.46 -22.63 14.74
CA ASN A 47 -6.63 -22.10 14.05
C ASN A 47 -7.54 -21.46 15.11
N ALA A 48 -7.19 -20.25 15.54
CA ALA A 48 -8.15 -19.39 16.21
C ALA A 48 -8.86 -18.54 15.13
N ALA A 49 -9.77 -19.18 14.39
CA ALA A 49 -10.80 -18.42 13.69
C ALA A 49 -11.76 -17.82 14.74
N LEU A 50 -12.33 -16.66 14.44
CA LEU A 50 -13.38 -16.04 15.25
C LEU A 50 -14.52 -17.05 15.50
N PRO A 51 -15.17 -17.06 16.67
CA PRO A 51 -16.47 -17.70 16.80
C PRO A 51 -17.44 -17.00 15.83
N ASP A 52 -18.15 -17.79 15.02
CA ASP A 52 -19.10 -17.29 14.00
C ASP A 52 -20.14 -16.29 14.55
N SER A 53 -20.39 -16.28 15.86
CA SER A 53 -21.36 -15.40 16.53
C SER A 53 -20.91 -13.95 16.75
N ILE A 54 -19.61 -13.64 16.73
CA ILE A 54 -19.10 -12.24 16.83
C ILE A 54 -18.97 -11.62 15.43
N GLN A 55 -18.70 -12.45 14.42
CA GLN A 55 -18.65 -12.05 13.02
C GLN A 55 -20.00 -11.56 12.48
N SER A 56 -21.13 -11.94 13.09
CA SER A 56 -22.46 -11.54 12.61
C SER A 56 -22.85 -10.09 12.89
N THR A 57 -22.04 -9.32 13.65
CA THR A 57 -22.41 -7.96 14.08
C THR A 57 -21.38 -6.89 13.73
N PHE A 58 -20.11 -7.25 13.55
CA PHE A 58 -19.01 -6.30 13.31
C PHE A 58 -18.18 -6.66 12.09
N SER A 59 -17.78 -5.62 11.35
CA SER A 59 -16.68 -5.70 10.39
C SER A 59 -15.41 -5.17 11.05
N VAL A 60 -14.23 -5.71 10.70
CA VAL A 60 -12.95 -5.35 11.33
C VAL A 60 -11.95 -4.93 10.27
N PHE A 61 -11.28 -3.80 10.49
CA PHE A 61 -10.23 -3.29 9.60
C PHE A 61 -9.15 -2.56 10.40
N ASN A 62 -7.88 -2.85 10.14
CA ASN A 62 -6.71 -2.26 10.82
C ASN A 62 -6.84 -2.23 12.37
N GLY A 63 -7.45 -3.28 12.90
CA GLY A 63 -7.73 -3.46 14.32
C GLY A 63 -8.89 -2.63 14.88
N HIS A 64 -9.67 -1.89 14.09
CA HIS A 64 -10.90 -1.22 14.52
C HIS A 64 -12.13 -2.10 14.23
N ALA A 65 -13.19 -1.96 15.03
CA ALA A 65 -14.48 -2.61 14.78
C ALA A 65 -15.50 -1.59 14.30
N TYR A 66 -16.28 -1.97 13.29
CA TYR A 66 -17.25 -1.11 12.64
C TYR A 66 -18.61 -1.80 12.66
N GLN A 67 -19.63 -1.04 13.08
CA GLN A 67 -21.02 -1.45 13.04
C GLN A 67 -21.81 -0.51 12.16
N ILE A 68 -22.54 -1.08 11.20
CA ILE A 68 -23.45 -0.33 10.34
C ILE A 68 -24.76 -0.09 11.11
N ILE A 69 -25.17 1.16 11.20
CA ILE A 69 -26.47 1.55 11.74
C ILE A 69 -27.36 1.98 10.58
N ASN A 70 -28.33 1.11 10.25
CA ASN A 70 -29.25 1.27 9.12
C ASN A 70 -30.56 1.99 9.48
N THR A 71 -30.63 2.55 10.68
CA THR A 71 -31.73 3.42 11.12
C THR A 71 -31.26 4.86 10.96
N PRO A 72 -31.72 5.57 9.91
CA PRO A 72 -31.20 6.89 9.61
C PRO A 72 -31.43 7.89 10.73
N LYS A 73 -30.48 8.81 10.91
CA LYS A 73 -30.49 9.86 11.94
C LYS A 73 -29.87 11.14 11.41
N SER A 74 -30.20 12.28 12.00
CA SER A 74 -29.40 13.51 11.82
C SER A 74 -27.98 13.29 12.35
N TRP A 75 -27.02 14.09 11.90
CA TRP A 75 -25.64 13.97 12.35
C TRP A 75 -25.49 14.12 13.88
N PRO A 76 -26.13 15.11 14.55
CA PRO A 76 -26.09 15.21 16.01
C PRO A 76 -26.70 13.99 16.71
N GLU A 77 -27.84 13.49 16.23
CA GLU A 77 -28.49 12.29 16.78
C GLU A 77 -27.65 11.02 16.57
N ALA A 78 -26.97 10.91 15.43
CA ALA A 78 -26.07 9.81 15.12
C ALA A 78 -24.85 9.82 16.04
N LYS A 79 -24.28 11.00 16.31
CA LYS A 79 -23.19 11.19 17.28
C LYS A 79 -23.60 10.81 18.70
N GLU A 80 -24.76 11.28 19.16
CA GLU A 80 -25.29 10.92 20.48
C GLU A 80 -25.60 9.42 20.57
N TYR A 81 -26.18 8.84 19.51
CA TYR A 81 -26.47 7.41 19.46
C TYR A 81 -25.19 6.58 19.53
N ALA A 82 -24.17 6.91 18.74
CA ALA A 82 -22.87 6.24 18.74
C ALA A 82 -22.26 6.24 20.16
N ALA A 83 -22.26 7.39 20.82
CA ALA A 83 -21.80 7.52 22.21
C ALA A 83 -22.64 6.68 23.19
N SER A 84 -23.98 6.65 23.01
CA SER A 84 -24.89 5.89 23.87
C SER A 84 -24.64 4.38 23.81
N ILE A 85 -24.18 3.89 22.66
CA ILE A 85 -23.77 2.50 22.47
C ILE A 85 -22.27 2.29 22.64
N GLY A 86 -21.56 3.22 23.30
CA GLY A 86 -20.17 3.06 23.70
C GLY A 86 -19.16 3.04 22.55
N GLY A 87 -19.53 3.59 21.38
CA GLY A 87 -18.62 3.86 20.27
C GLY A 87 -18.59 5.34 19.94
N ARG A 88 -18.10 5.67 18.74
CA ARG A 88 -18.11 7.02 18.16
C ARG A 88 -18.51 6.96 16.69
N LEU A 89 -18.89 8.09 16.11
CA LEU A 89 -18.99 8.16 14.65
C LEU A 89 -17.60 7.94 14.03
N LEU A 90 -17.60 7.29 12.87
CA LEU A 90 -16.41 6.89 12.14
C LEU A 90 -15.41 8.04 11.92
N VAL A 91 -14.14 7.79 12.27
CA VAL A 91 -13.00 8.63 11.92
C VAL A 91 -12.16 7.92 10.87
N ILE A 92 -11.84 8.59 9.75
CA ILE A 92 -11.00 8.01 8.69
C ILE A 92 -9.57 8.52 8.82
N ASN A 93 -8.62 7.59 8.94
CA ASN A 93 -7.20 7.87 9.18
C ASN A 93 -6.30 7.50 8.00
N SER A 94 -6.80 6.75 7.02
CA SER A 94 -6.02 6.38 5.83
C SER A 94 -6.89 6.17 4.59
N PHE A 95 -6.25 6.15 3.42
CA PHE A 95 -6.93 5.85 2.17
C PHE A 95 -7.49 4.42 2.13
N GLN A 96 -6.77 3.46 2.70
CA GLN A 96 -7.21 2.08 2.81
C GLN A 96 -8.47 1.95 3.68
N GLU A 97 -8.52 2.71 4.79
CA GLU A 97 -9.73 2.80 5.61
C GLU A 97 -10.87 3.43 4.81
N ASN A 98 -10.63 4.51 4.06
CA ASN A 98 -11.65 5.11 3.20
C ASN A 98 -12.26 4.12 2.20
N VAL A 99 -11.42 3.33 1.52
CA VAL A 99 -11.86 2.31 0.55
C VAL A 99 -12.55 1.13 1.22
N PHE A 100 -12.10 0.72 2.40
CA PHE A 100 -12.79 -0.29 3.21
C PHE A 100 -14.22 0.17 3.55
N ILE A 101 -14.38 1.42 3.97
CA ILE A 101 -15.68 2.00 4.33
C ILE A 101 -16.58 2.19 3.10
N GLU A 102 -16.04 2.67 1.97
CA GLU A 102 -16.75 2.76 0.69
C GLU A 102 -17.41 1.40 0.35
N ARG A 103 -16.65 0.31 0.46
CA ARG A 103 -17.14 -1.05 0.20
C ARG A 103 -18.14 -1.51 1.24
N LEU A 104 -17.86 -1.27 2.52
CA LEU A 104 -18.73 -1.70 3.62
C LEU A 104 -20.12 -1.05 3.53
N MET A 105 -20.19 0.20 3.06
CA MET A 105 -21.42 0.99 2.99
C MET A 105 -22.10 1.00 1.62
N SER A 106 -21.58 0.27 0.63
CA SER A 106 -22.05 0.32 -0.76
C SER A 106 -23.55 0.06 -0.91
N ASP A 107 -24.11 -0.78 -0.03
CA ASP A 107 -25.51 -1.22 -0.08
C ASP A 107 -26.40 -0.49 0.94
N TYR A 108 -25.85 0.51 1.64
CA TYR A 108 -26.50 1.19 2.77
C TYR A 108 -26.68 2.69 2.55
N GLY A 109 -26.81 3.13 1.30
CA GLY A 109 -27.01 4.53 0.95
C GLY A 109 -28.38 5.10 1.35
N LYS A 110 -28.41 6.40 1.68
CA LYS A 110 -29.62 7.21 1.82
C LYS A 110 -29.48 8.52 1.10
N ILE A 111 -30.52 8.92 0.37
CA ILE A 111 -30.51 10.17 -0.41
C ILE A 111 -30.44 11.37 0.53
N ALA A 112 -29.43 12.22 0.33
CA ALA A 112 -29.37 13.56 0.91
C ALA A 112 -29.94 14.57 -0.11
N PRO A 113 -31.03 15.29 0.18
CA PRO A 113 -31.67 16.21 -0.78
C PRO A 113 -30.77 17.35 -1.26
N ASP A 114 -29.83 17.78 -0.44
CA ASP A 114 -28.85 18.85 -0.67
C ASP A 114 -27.49 18.33 -1.16
N GLY A 115 -27.20 17.04 -1.00
CA GLY A 115 -26.02 16.37 -1.56
C GLY A 115 -26.12 16.05 -3.07
N GLY A 116 -26.82 16.86 -3.85
CA GLY A 116 -27.03 16.62 -5.29
C GLY A 116 -27.87 15.38 -5.62
N GLY A 117 -28.70 14.92 -4.67
CA GLY A 117 -29.58 13.76 -4.83
C GLY A 117 -28.86 12.40 -4.84
N ALA A 118 -27.56 12.38 -4.52
CA ALA A 118 -26.81 11.15 -4.35
C ALA A 118 -27.12 10.50 -2.98
N GLU A 119 -26.71 9.26 -2.84
CA GLU A 119 -26.82 8.51 -1.60
C GLU A 119 -25.56 8.68 -0.76
N TYR A 120 -25.73 8.83 0.55
CA TYR A 120 -24.65 9.12 1.49
C TYR A 120 -24.78 8.32 2.78
N HIS A 121 -23.71 8.36 3.58
CA HIS A 121 -23.71 8.00 4.98
C HIS A 121 -22.85 8.97 5.80
N TRP A 122 -23.17 9.12 7.10
CA TRP A 122 -22.42 10.03 7.96
C TRP A 122 -21.03 9.52 8.28
N LEU A 123 -20.07 10.44 8.24
CA LEU A 123 -18.76 10.35 8.88
C LEU A 123 -18.73 11.21 10.13
N GLY A 124 -17.76 10.97 11.01
CA GLY A 124 -17.65 11.63 12.29
C GLY A 124 -16.95 12.99 12.26
N ALA A 125 -17.05 13.80 11.21
CA ALA A 125 -16.49 15.16 11.21
C ALA A 125 -17.56 16.23 10.96
N SER A 126 -17.33 17.42 11.51
CA SER A 126 -18.14 18.61 11.28
C SER A 126 -17.31 19.87 11.52
N ASP A 127 -17.67 20.99 10.92
CA ASP A 127 -17.18 22.33 11.26
C ASP A 127 -18.26 23.23 11.90
N SER A 128 -19.42 22.67 12.23
CA SER A 128 -20.57 23.37 12.88
C SER A 128 -20.24 24.20 14.13
N LEU A 129 -19.11 23.95 14.80
CA LEU A 129 -18.64 24.77 15.92
C LEU A 129 -17.91 26.04 15.47
N ASN A 130 -17.11 25.93 14.42
CA ASN A 130 -16.25 26.95 13.86
C ASN A 130 -16.16 26.72 12.34
N GLU A 131 -16.94 27.47 11.59
CA GLU A 131 -16.97 27.49 10.13
C GLU A 131 -15.55 27.45 9.48
N ASN A 132 -15.32 26.50 8.56
CA ASN A 132 -14.05 26.14 7.93
C ASN A 132 -12.99 25.46 8.82
N ASP A 133 -13.29 25.14 10.08
CA ASP A 133 -12.42 24.40 11.01
C ASP A 133 -12.98 23.00 11.29
N TRP A 134 -12.82 22.12 10.30
CA TRP A 134 -13.30 20.75 10.34
C TRP A 134 -12.63 19.94 11.45
N SER A 135 -13.44 19.34 12.31
CA SER A 135 -12.98 18.53 13.44
C SER A 135 -13.68 17.18 13.48
N TRP A 136 -12.90 16.12 13.68
CA TRP A 136 -13.42 14.80 13.97
C TRP A 136 -14.08 14.74 15.36
N VAL A 137 -14.98 13.79 15.58
CA VAL A 137 -15.66 13.55 16.86
C VAL A 137 -14.71 13.16 18.00
N ASP A 138 -13.47 12.81 17.68
CA ASP A 138 -12.41 12.55 18.65
C ASP A 138 -11.55 13.78 18.99
N GLY A 139 -11.87 14.93 18.39
CA GLY A 139 -11.25 16.22 18.65
C GLY A 139 -10.03 16.52 17.79
N LEU A 140 -9.63 15.62 16.87
CA LEU A 140 -8.56 15.91 15.93
C LEU A 140 -9.06 16.78 14.76
N THR A 141 -8.23 17.74 14.35
CA THR A 141 -8.51 18.58 13.17
C THR A 141 -8.41 17.76 11.89
N LEU A 142 -9.40 17.88 11.02
CA LEU A 142 -9.40 17.31 9.68
C LEU A 142 -8.80 18.32 8.67
N LYS A 143 -7.72 17.92 8.00
CA LYS A 143 -7.19 18.69 6.85
C LYS A 143 -8.02 18.39 5.60
N THR A 144 -8.56 19.43 4.98
CA THR A 144 -9.50 19.31 3.85
C THR A 144 -8.83 19.18 2.48
N ASN A 145 -7.53 19.49 2.36
CA ASN A 145 -6.86 19.51 1.05
C ASN A 145 -6.44 18.11 0.56
N LYS A 146 -5.59 17.39 1.31
CA LYS A 146 -5.09 16.05 0.96
C LYS A 146 -4.71 15.26 2.21
N ILE A 147 -5.02 13.97 2.22
CA ILE A 147 -4.48 13.00 3.19
C ILE A 147 -3.53 12.08 2.44
N ALA A 148 -2.24 12.11 2.80
CA ALA A 148 -1.16 11.37 2.13
C ALA A 148 -1.12 11.59 0.60
N GLY A 149 -1.25 12.83 0.14
CA GLY A 149 -1.23 13.19 -1.29
C GLY A 149 -2.55 12.95 -2.05
N ARG A 150 -3.54 12.28 -1.43
CA ARG A 150 -4.84 11.93 -2.03
C ARG A 150 -5.94 12.89 -1.61
N ALA A 151 -6.83 13.25 -2.54
CA ALA A 151 -8.03 14.03 -2.27
C ALA A 151 -9.21 13.10 -1.99
N PHE A 152 -9.84 13.24 -0.82
CA PHE A 152 -11.03 12.47 -0.46
C PHE A 152 -12.31 13.26 -0.71
N TRP A 153 -12.25 14.58 -0.60
CA TRP A 153 -13.33 15.48 -0.97
C TRP A 153 -13.62 15.42 -2.48
N GLY A 154 -14.90 15.53 -2.83
CA GLY A 154 -15.31 15.73 -4.22
C GLY A 154 -14.98 17.13 -4.74
N ASN A 155 -15.54 17.47 -5.89
CA ASN A 155 -15.56 18.81 -6.44
C ASN A 155 -16.85 19.52 -6.02
N GLY A 156 -16.78 20.81 -5.70
CA GLY A 156 -17.93 21.58 -5.19
C GLY A 156 -18.90 22.07 -6.26
N ALA A 157 -20.17 22.26 -5.87
CA ALA A 157 -21.28 22.72 -6.70
C ALA A 157 -21.46 24.25 -6.65
N GLY A 158 -20.45 25.02 -7.04
CA GLY A 158 -20.56 26.49 -6.97
C GLY A 158 -19.30 27.26 -7.30
N HIS A 159 -18.17 26.57 -7.28
CA HIS A 159 -16.90 27.08 -7.72
C HIS A 159 -16.69 26.65 -9.17
N GLY A 160 -16.18 27.56 -10.02
CA GLY A 160 -15.92 27.25 -11.43
C GLY A 160 -14.99 26.02 -11.61
N PRO A 161 -14.66 25.65 -12.85
CA PRO A 161 -13.75 24.53 -13.10
C PRO A 161 -12.51 24.59 -12.19
N GLY A 162 -12.38 23.65 -11.24
CA GLY A 162 -11.30 23.59 -10.25
C GLY A 162 -11.65 23.86 -8.78
N GLY A 163 -12.92 24.03 -8.40
CA GLY A 163 -13.31 24.08 -6.99
C GLY A 163 -13.49 22.70 -6.34
N SER A 164 -13.10 22.56 -5.07
CA SER A 164 -13.18 21.32 -4.29
C SER A 164 -14.15 21.47 -3.12
N GLU A 165 -14.80 20.38 -2.72
CA GLU A 165 -15.46 20.29 -1.41
C GLU A 165 -14.40 20.41 -0.28
N PRO A 166 -14.77 20.82 0.94
CA PRO A 166 -16.08 21.35 1.30
C PRO A 166 -16.31 22.74 0.70
N ASP A 167 -17.50 22.97 0.13
CA ASP A 167 -17.86 24.25 -0.50
C ASP A 167 -18.81 25.12 0.33
N ASN A 168 -19.27 24.58 1.47
CA ASN A 168 -20.20 25.19 2.39
C ASN A 168 -21.49 25.70 1.73
N PHE A 169 -22.01 24.94 0.75
CA PHE A 169 -23.22 25.32 0.03
C PHE A 169 -24.46 25.34 0.95
N ASN A 170 -25.02 26.52 1.20
CA ASN A 170 -26.13 26.73 2.16
C ASN A 170 -25.80 26.44 3.63
N ASN A 171 -24.57 26.70 4.09
CA ASN A 171 -24.19 26.49 5.49
C ASN A 171 -24.21 25.00 5.89
N GLN A 172 -23.59 24.16 5.06
CA GLN A 172 -23.46 22.74 5.26
C GLN A 172 -22.23 22.45 6.12
N ASP A 173 -22.45 21.79 7.26
CA ASP A 173 -21.41 21.71 8.30
C ASP A 173 -21.02 20.27 8.66
N CYS A 174 -21.60 19.25 8.01
CA CYS A 174 -21.45 17.85 8.42
C CYS A 174 -20.90 16.94 7.31
N LEU A 175 -19.88 16.15 7.66
CA LEU A 175 -19.15 15.31 6.72
C LEU A 175 -19.95 14.05 6.39
N ALA A 176 -20.14 13.80 5.10
CA ALA A 176 -20.70 12.56 4.60
C ALA A 176 -19.82 11.96 3.49
N MET A 177 -19.82 10.64 3.39
CA MET A 177 -19.23 9.94 2.25
C MET A 177 -20.35 9.50 1.31
N ALA A 178 -20.16 9.77 0.02
CA ALA A 178 -21.11 9.36 -1.00
C ALA A 178 -20.97 7.87 -1.31
N VAL A 179 -22.12 7.23 -1.51
CA VAL A 179 -22.28 5.85 -1.96
C VAL A 179 -22.50 5.80 -3.48
N THR A 180 -23.03 6.88 -4.05
CA THR A 180 -23.23 7.06 -5.50
C THR A 180 -22.60 8.37 -5.96
N ALA A 181 -22.41 8.53 -7.27
CA ALA A 181 -21.85 9.77 -7.83
C ALA A 181 -22.83 10.94 -7.64
N TRP A 182 -22.32 12.16 -7.45
CA TRP A 182 -23.12 13.38 -7.32
C TRP A 182 -22.75 14.44 -8.38
N PRO A 183 -23.74 15.19 -8.91
CA PRO A 183 -25.18 14.95 -8.76
C PRO A 183 -25.57 13.57 -9.28
N ALA A 184 -26.65 12.95 -8.79
CA ALA A 184 -27.01 11.55 -9.12
C ALA A 184 -27.30 11.26 -10.61
N ALA A 185 -27.21 12.27 -11.48
CA ALA A 185 -27.22 12.11 -12.92
C ALA A 185 -25.89 11.51 -13.42
N ASN A 186 -25.93 10.70 -14.48
CA ASN A 186 -24.73 10.17 -15.11
C ASN A 186 -24.27 11.09 -16.26
N PRO A 187 -23.04 11.62 -16.27
CA PRO A 187 -21.99 11.47 -15.25
C PRO A 187 -22.17 12.40 -14.05
N GLY A 188 -21.95 11.88 -12.83
CA GLY A 188 -21.89 12.70 -11.62
C GLY A 188 -20.59 13.50 -11.67
N PHE A 189 -20.72 14.79 -11.96
CA PHE A 189 -19.57 15.64 -12.30
C PHE A 189 -18.83 16.17 -11.05
N TYR A 190 -19.52 16.23 -9.91
CA TYR A 190 -18.99 16.82 -8.68
C TYR A 190 -18.22 15.77 -7.88
N GLY A 191 -18.76 14.59 -7.66
CA GLY A 191 -17.99 13.53 -7.04
C GLY A 191 -18.48 12.13 -7.38
N ALA A 192 -17.67 11.15 -6.99
CA ALA A 192 -17.88 9.73 -7.18
C ALA A 192 -18.09 9.01 -5.83
N ALA A 193 -18.65 7.81 -5.88
CA ALA A 193 -18.73 6.95 -4.70
C ALA A 193 -17.37 6.84 -3.99
N GLY A 194 -17.37 6.90 -2.65
CA GLY A 194 -16.17 6.90 -1.81
C GLY A 194 -15.53 8.27 -1.58
N GLN A 195 -15.96 9.32 -2.30
CA GLN A 195 -15.55 10.70 -2.02
C GLN A 195 -16.48 11.36 -0.99
N TRP A 196 -15.97 12.42 -0.37
CA TRP A 196 -16.62 13.15 0.70
C TRP A 196 -17.31 14.42 0.21
N ASN A 197 -18.35 14.80 0.94
CA ASN A 197 -19.12 16.02 0.76
C ASN A 197 -19.51 16.58 2.13
N ASP A 198 -19.61 17.90 2.25
CA ASP A 198 -20.29 18.58 3.35
C ASP A 198 -21.77 18.73 3.02
N ILE A 199 -22.63 18.30 3.93
CA ILE A 199 -24.08 18.36 3.75
C ILE A 199 -24.76 18.81 5.04
N ASP A 200 -26.05 19.14 4.94
CA ASP A 200 -26.87 19.64 6.03
C ASP A 200 -26.97 18.56 7.11
N CYS A 201 -26.52 18.92 8.31
CA CYS A 201 -26.48 18.06 9.49
C CYS A 201 -27.85 17.46 9.85
N ASP A 202 -28.97 18.06 9.42
CA ASP A 202 -30.33 17.58 9.68
C ASP A 202 -30.77 16.44 8.76
N ASN A 203 -29.97 16.08 7.75
CA ASN A 203 -30.21 14.93 6.89
C ASN A 203 -30.30 13.63 7.70
N ASN A 204 -31.29 12.79 7.37
CA ASN A 204 -31.43 11.49 8.00
C ASN A 204 -30.68 10.43 7.17
N LEU A 205 -29.45 10.13 7.58
CA LEU A 205 -28.59 9.17 6.89
C LEU A 205 -28.23 7.98 7.76
N ASN A 206 -27.92 6.87 7.10
CA ASN A 206 -27.23 5.74 7.74
C ASN A 206 -25.82 6.17 8.14
N PHE A 207 -25.23 5.46 9.10
CA PHE A 207 -23.91 5.83 9.62
C PHE A 207 -23.19 4.62 10.19
N ILE A 208 -21.88 4.77 10.39
CA ILE A 208 -21.04 3.76 11.02
C ILE A 208 -20.67 4.21 12.42
N VAL A 209 -20.83 3.28 13.36
CA VAL A 209 -20.23 3.41 14.69
C VAL A 209 -18.91 2.65 14.69
N GLU A 210 -17.84 3.39 14.88
CA GLU A 210 -16.51 2.86 15.12
C GLU A 210 -16.36 2.63 16.63
N TYR A 211 -15.91 1.44 16.99
CA TYR A 211 -15.63 1.09 18.37
C TYR A 211 -14.14 1.24 18.64
N PRO A 212 -13.76 2.07 19.64
CA PRO A 212 -12.37 2.20 19.99
C PRO A 212 -11.84 0.89 20.56
N VAL A 213 -10.65 0.55 20.12
CA VAL A 213 -9.93 -0.67 20.43
C VAL A 213 -8.83 -0.35 21.42
N ASP A 214 -9.28 -0.01 22.62
CA ASP A 214 -8.47 0.62 23.65
C ASP A 214 -7.68 -0.42 24.47
N THR A 215 -6.93 -1.29 23.77
CA THR A 215 -5.92 -2.11 24.45
C THR A 215 -4.53 -1.56 24.20
N THR A 216 -3.97 -0.89 25.20
CA THR A 216 -2.62 -0.31 25.13
C THR A 216 -1.67 -1.06 26.03
N TYR A 217 -0.46 -1.33 25.54
CA TYR A 217 0.61 -1.86 26.37
C TYR A 217 1.77 -0.86 26.43
N ALA A 218 2.04 -0.35 27.62
CA ALA A 218 3.16 0.55 27.89
C ALA A 218 3.74 0.27 29.28
N ASP A 219 5.07 0.31 29.41
CA ASP A 219 5.78 0.22 30.68
C ASP A 219 5.41 -0.98 31.57
N GLY A 220 5.16 -2.14 30.96
CA GLY A 220 4.77 -3.35 31.69
C GLY A 220 3.30 -3.37 32.13
N LEU A 221 2.50 -2.39 31.71
CA LEU A 221 1.08 -2.29 32.00
C LEU A 221 0.27 -2.43 30.72
N LEU A 222 -0.64 -3.40 30.72
CA LEU A 222 -1.63 -3.62 29.67
C LEU A 222 -2.95 -3.03 30.17
N ASN A 223 -3.37 -1.91 29.59
CA ASN A 223 -4.66 -1.30 29.87
C ASN A 223 -5.64 -1.80 28.83
N ALA A 224 -6.69 -2.48 29.29
CA ALA A 224 -7.75 -3.01 28.46
C ALA A 224 -9.07 -2.36 28.87
N GLU A 225 -9.65 -1.58 27.97
CA GLU A 225 -11.00 -1.08 28.16
C GLU A 225 -12.03 -2.08 27.63
N ASN A 226 -13.27 -1.81 28.03
CA ASN A 226 -14.45 -2.42 27.44
C ASN A 226 -14.51 -3.95 27.57
N ILE A 227 -13.81 -4.57 28.53
CA ILE A 227 -13.84 -6.03 28.71
C ILE A 227 -15.24 -6.45 29.19
N ILE A 228 -15.88 -7.38 28.49
CA ILE A 228 -17.16 -7.95 28.91
C ILE A 228 -16.93 -9.21 29.73
N VAL A 229 -17.48 -9.23 30.96
CA VAL A 229 -17.52 -10.40 31.85
C VAL A 229 -18.96 -10.60 32.32
N GLY A 230 -19.62 -11.64 31.80
CA GLY A 230 -21.06 -11.80 31.99
C GLY A 230 -21.82 -10.64 31.34
N ASP A 231 -22.68 -9.96 32.10
CA ASP A 231 -23.46 -8.81 31.64
C ASP A 231 -22.83 -7.45 32.02
N THR A 232 -21.59 -7.48 32.52
CA THR A 232 -20.91 -6.31 33.09
C THR A 232 -19.66 -5.97 32.30
N LYS A 233 -19.45 -4.67 32.08
CA LYS A 233 -18.32 -4.12 31.33
C LYS A 233 -17.27 -3.55 32.28
N TYR A 234 -16.00 -3.81 32.01
CA TYR A 234 -14.88 -3.43 32.85
C TYR A 234 -13.79 -2.70 32.07
N ARG A 235 -13.14 -1.76 32.75
CA ARG A 235 -11.77 -1.34 32.48
C ARG A 235 -10.85 -2.14 33.37
N ALA A 236 -9.81 -2.77 32.83
CA ALA A 236 -8.83 -3.48 33.62
C ALA A 236 -7.39 -3.04 33.30
N GLU A 237 -6.57 -2.98 34.34
CA GLU A 237 -5.13 -2.82 34.26
C GLU A 237 -4.47 -4.16 34.58
N LEU A 238 -3.69 -4.67 33.64
CA LEU A 238 -3.01 -5.95 33.72
C LEU A 238 -1.50 -5.69 33.77
N ARG A 239 -0.87 -5.96 34.92
CA ARG A 239 0.57 -5.81 35.11
C ARG A 239 1.31 -7.05 34.63
N LEU A 240 2.35 -6.87 33.83
CA LEU A 240 3.28 -7.94 33.47
C LEU A 240 4.02 -8.42 34.73
N ILE A 241 3.97 -9.72 35.00
CA ILE A 241 4.64 -10.35 36.14
C ILE A 241 5.58 -11.47 35.68
N GLU A 242 6.55 -11.78 36.52
CA GLU A 242 7.51 -12.86 36.25
C GLU A 242 6.85 -14.24 36.40
N CYS A 243 7.00 -15.08 35.38
CA CYS A 243 6.55 -16.47 35.39
C CYS A 243 7.35 -17.30 34.37
N ALA A 244 7.01 -18.59 34.22
CA ALA A 244 7.68 -19.46 33.25
C ALA A 244 7.43 -19.09 31.76
N SER A 245 6.49 -18.19 31.49
CA SER A 245 6.15 -17.65 30.17
C SER A 245 5.87 -16.13 30.27
N ILE A 246 4.90 -15.61 29.51
CA ILE A 246 4.41 -14.23 29.64
C ILE A 246 3.13 -14.28 30.49
N CYS A 247 3.16 -13.64 31.66
CA CYS A 247 2.02 -13.60 32.57
C CYS A 247 1.61 -12.17 32.91
N PHE A 248 0.31 -11.97 33.01
CA PHE A 248 -0.31 -10.72 33.39
C PHE A 248 -1.16 -10.95 34.63
N GLN A 249 -1.02 -10.06 35.61
CA GLN A 249 -1.87 -10.04 36.79
C GLN A 249 -2.79 -8.82 36.72
N ILE A 250 -4.10 -9.00 36.92
CA ILE A 250 -5.00 -7.86 37.09
C ILE A 250 -4.58 -7.10 38.35
N SER A 251 -4.10 -5.87 38.18
CA SER A 251 -3.74 -4.96 39.27
C SER A 251 -4.87 -4.03 39.67
N ASN A 252 -5.76 -3.71 38.72
CA ASN A 252 -6.94 -2.87 38.95
C ASN A 252 -8.04 -3.28 37.96
N ALA A 253 -9.29 -3.22 38.40
CA ALA A 253 -10.45 -3.38 37.52
C ALA A 253 -11.58 -2.47 38.02
N THR A 254 -12.14 -1.66 37.13
CA THR A 254 -13.23 -0.74 37.43
C THR A 254 -14.40 -1.06 36.52
N GLU A 255 -15.59 -1.20 37.13
CA GLU A 255 -16.83 -1.39 36.40
C GLU A 255 -17.22 -0.11 35.65
N ILE A 256 -17.67 -0.26 34.41
CA ILE A 256 -18.15 0.82 33.55
C ILE A 256 -19.68 0.80 33.60
N GLN A 257 -20.27 1.75 34.31
CA GLN A 257 -21.70 1.77 34.69
C GLN A 257 -22.67 2.20 33.56
N ASN A 258 -22.19 2.45 32.35
CA ASN A 258 -23.03 2.79 31.19
C ASN A 258 -22.33 2.36 29.89
N GLY A 259 -23.04 1.65 29.02
CA GLY A 259 -22.59 1.40 27.66
C GLY A 259 -23.18 0.14 27.03
N SER A 260 -22.99 0.03 25.72
CA SER A 260 -23.32 -1.17 24.94
C SER A 260 -22.68 -2.43 25.52
N GLN A 261 -23.43 -3.53 25.45
CA GLN A 261 -23.01 -4.91 25.71
C GLN A 261 -22.18 -5.50 24.55
N LEU A 262 -21.69 -4.65 23.66
CA LEU A 262 -20.82 -5.04 22.57
C LEU A 262 -19.39 -4.61 22.87
N SER A 263 -18.47 -5.55 22.72
CA SER A 263 -17.04 -5.33 22.81
C SER A 263 -16.31 -6.38 21.99
N MET A 264 -15.17 -5.98 21.47
CA MET A 264 -14.21 -6.92 20.87
C MET A 264 -13.32 -7.60 21.92
N ASN A 265 -13.27 -7.06 23.14
CA ASN A 265 -12.56 -7.63 24.28
C ASN A 265 -13.57 -8.41 25.14
N ASP A 266 -13.41 -9.73 25.22
CA ASP A 266 -14.36 -10.61 25.89
C ASP A 266 -13.68 -11.63 26.81
N VAL A 267 -14.42 -12.11 27.80
CA VAL A 267 -14.03 -13.29 28.58
C VAL A 267 -15.00 -14.43 28.25
N THR A 268 -14.50 -15.47 27.59
CA THR A 268 -15.23 -16.72 27.39
C THR A 268 -14.55 -17.84 28.15
N GLY A 269 -15.22 -18.40 29.17
CA GLY A 269 -14.63 -19.44 30.01
C GLY A 269 -13.46 -18.90 30.83
N ASP A 270 -12.28 -19.49 30.68
CA ASP A 270 -11.03 -19.06 31.32
C ASP A 270 -10.13 -18.22 30.39
N ILE A 271 -10.62 -17.83 29.21
CA ILE A 271 -9.85 -17.05 28.23
C ILE A 271 -10.36 -15.61 28.18
N LEU A 272 -9.47 -14.67 28.51
CA LEU A 272 -9.61 -13.25 28.22
C LEU A 272 -9.02 -12.97 26.83
N ARG A 273 -9.83 -12.50 25.89
CA ARG A 273 -9.38 -12.08 24.56
C ARG A 273 -9.29 -10.56 24.52
N LEU A 274 -8.14 -10.09 24.05
CA LEU A 274 -7.83 -8.68 23.88
C LEU A 274 -7.46 -8.45 22.42
N ARG A 275 -8.13 -7.50 21.78
CA ARG A 275 -7.87 -7.14 20.38
C ARG A 275 -6.99 -5.91 20.29
N LYS A 276 -6.20 -5.86 19.21
CA LYS A 276 -5.27 -4.77 18.89
C LYS A 276 -4.40 -4.35 20.08
N VAL A 277 -3.80 -5.31 20.77
CA VAL A 277 -2.77 -5.04 21.77
C VAL A 277 -1.54 -4.49 21.05
N ASN A 278 -1.37 -3.17 21.10
CA ASN A 278 -0.22 -2.50 20.49
C ASN A 278 1.03 -2.72 21.33
N VAL A 279 2.04 -3.38 20.76
CA VAL A 279 3.37 -3.55 21.35
C VAL A 279 4.39 -2.93 20.40
N GLY A 280 4.51 -1.60 20.46
CA GLY A 280 5.38 -0.84 19.55
C GLY A 280 4.65 -0.51 18.27
N SER A 281 5.26 -0.79 17.12
CA SER A 281 4.63 -0.62 15.80
C SER A 281 3.76 -1.81 15.39
N THR A 282 3.71 -2.86 16.19
CA THR A 282 2.99 -4.10 15.88
C THR A 282 1.78 -4.25 16.80
N SER A 283 0.66 -4.61 16.21
CA SER A 283 -0.61 -4.85 16.90
C SER A 283 -0.87 -6.36 16.97
N TYR A 284 -1.44 -6.84 18.07
CA TYR A 284 -1.71 -8.26 18.28
C TYR A 284 -3.14 -8.52 18.79
N ASP A 285 -3.74 -9.59 18.32
CA ASP A 285 -4.87 -10.23 18.95
C ASP A 285 -4.34 -11.25 19.96
N VAL A 286 -4.63 -11.01 21.23
CA VAL A 286 -4.05 -11.71 22.37
C VAL A 286 -5.12 -12.50 23.09
N SER A 287 -4.87 -13.78 23.29
CA SER A 287 -5.65 -14.62 24.22
C SER A 287 -4.82 -14.85 25.47
N LEU A 288 -5.38 -14.50 26.62
CA LEU A 288 -4.80 -14.67 27.94
C LEU A 288 -5.64 -15.70 28.69
N LYS A 289 -5.03 -16.81 29.11
CA LYS A 289 -5.70 -17.87 29.87
C LYS A 289 -5.54 -17.67 31.37
N LEU A 290 -6.63 -17.65 32.12
CA LEU A 290 -6.62 -17.55 33.56
C LEU A 290 -6.01 -18.83 34.17
N THR A 291 -4.82 -18.72 34.76
CA THR A 291 -4.09 -19.86 35.34
C THR A 291 -4.06 -19.83 36.87
N ASN A 292 -4.25 -18.66 37.49
CA ASN A 292 -4.47 -18.55 38.92
C ASN A 292 -5.67 -17.63 39.23
N PRO A 293 -6.87 -18.20 39.45
CA PRO A 293 -8.08 -17.43 39.74
C PRO A 293 -7.99 -16.61 41.05
N ASN A 294 -7.29 -17.12 42.07
CA ASN A 294 -7.21 -16.45 43.37
C ASN A 294 -6.41 -15.14 43.33
N SER A 295 -5.45 -15.07 42.41
CA SER A 295 -4.60 -13.89 42.23
C SER A 295 -4.86 -13.17 40.90
N LEU A 296 -5.88 -13.60 40.14
CA LEU A 296 -6.23 -13.11 38.80
C LEU A 296 -5.03 -13.05 37.85
N ILE A 297 -4.24 -14.13 37.82
CA ILE A 297 -3.10 -14.26 36.92
C ILE A 297 -3.53 -14.97 35.66
N PHE A 298 -3.28 -14.32 34.53
CA PHE A 298 -3.42 -14.87 33.21
C PHE A 298 -2.07 -15.17 32.60
N THR A 299 -1.99 -16.25 31.85
CA THR A 299 -0.84 -16.66 31.06
C THR A 299 -1.16 -16.46 29.59
N LEU A 300 -0.21 -15.95 28.82
CA LEU A 300 -0.36 -15.83 27.37
C LEU A 300 -0.63 -17.21 26.75
N ASP A 301 -1.80 -17.35 26.14
CA ASP A 301 -2.22 -18.56 25.43
C ASP A 301 -1.87 -18.46 23.94
N SER A 302 -2.22 -17.33 23.32
CA SER A 302 -1.86 -17.02 21.93
C SER A 302 -1.67 -15.52 21.72
N ALA A 303 -0.78 -15.13 20.83
CA ALA A 303 -0.73 -13.79 20.25
C ALA A 303 -0.62 -13.93 18.73
N VAL A 304 -1.60 -13.38 18.01
CA VAL A 304 -1.64 -13.35 16.55
C VAL A 304 -1.42 -11.90 16.14
N GLU A 305 -0.37 -11.64 15.37
CA GLU A 305 -0.16 -10.30 14.80
C GLU A 305 -1.37 -9.92 13.96
N THR A 306 -1.95 -8.75 14.23
CA THR A 306 -3.05 -8.20 13.43
C THR A 306 -2.47 -7.45 12.25
N PHE A 307 -3.12 -7.60 11.12
CA PHE A 307 -2.70 -6.94 9.88
C PHE A 307 -2.72 -5.43 10.04
N SER A 308 -1.61 -4.83 9.61
CA SER A 308 -1.43 -3.39 9.63
C SER A 308 -1.06 -2.91 8.23
N THR A 309 -1.72 -1.84 7.82
CA THR A 309 -1.37 -1.08 6.60
C THR A 309 -0.06 -0.29 6.77
N THR A 310 0.62 -0.40 7.91
CA THR A 310 1.95 0.20 8.16
C THR A 310 3.05 -0.85 8.34
N ALA A 311 2.72 -2.13 8.51
CA ALA A 311 3.72 -3.19 8.74
C ALA A 311 4.56 -3.46 7.49
N VAL A 312 5.88 -3.28 7.57
CA VAL A 312 6.82 -3.58 6.47
C VAL A 312 7.60 -4.86 6.76
N PRO A 313 7.97 -5.65 5.74
CA PRO A 313 8.84 -6.79 5.95
C PRO A 313 10.19 -6.32 6.49
N ALA A 314 10.70 -7.02 7.52
CA ALA A 314 12.08 -6.87 7.97
C ALA A 314 13.03 -7.56 6.97
N GLU A 315 14.14 -8.16 7.44
CA GLU A 315 15.02 -8.97 6.57
C GLU A 315 14.24 -10.09 5.85
N THR A 316 13.24 -10.65 6.53
CA THR A 316 12.38 -11.71 6.00
C THR A 316 10.92 -11.28 5.95
N TRP A 317 10.22 -11.72 4.91
CA TRP A 317 8.77 -11.56 4.78
C TRP A 317 8.02 -12.39 5.82
N VAL A 318 6.99 -11.81 6.43
CA VAL A 318 5.96 -12.55 7.16
C VAL A 318 5.01 -13.18 6.15
N THR A 319 4.60 -14.42 6.40
CA THR A 319 3.64 -15.16 5.57
C THR A 319 2.32 -15.36 6.32
N THR A 320 1.20 -15.30 5.61
CA THR A 320 -0.14 -15.48 6.17
C THR A 320 -1.04 -16.29 5.23
N THR A 321 -2.25 -16.61 5.66
CA THR A 321 -3.26 -17.30 4.85
C THR A 321 -4.28 -16.34 4.24
N THR A 322 -4.90 -16.73 3.13
CA THR A 322 -6.00 -15.97 2.48
C THR A 322 -7.12 -15.63 3.46
N LYS A 323 -7.52 -16.57 4.33
CA LYS A 323 -8.57 -16.36 5.34
C LYS A 323 -8.21 -15.26 6.34
N GLN A 324 -6.95 -15.19 6.77
CA GLN A 324 -6.53 -14.22 7.80
C GLN A 324 -6.54 -12.79 7.25
N VAL A 325 -6.29 -12.64 5.95
CA VAL A 325 -6.35 -11.36 5.26
C VAL A 325 -7.61 -11.26 4.39
N ASP A 326 -8.74 -11.79 4.83
CA ASP A 326 -10.06 -11.62 4.21
C ASP A 326 -10.10 -11.74 2.66
N LEU A 327 -9.47 -12.80 2.15
CA LEU A 327 -9.57 -13.20 0.75
C LEU A 327 -10.48 -14.42 0.63
N ASP A 328 -11.45 -14.36 -0.27
CA ASP A 328 -12.30 -15.48 -0.64
C ASP A 328 -11.46 -16.58 -1.31
N ALA A 329 -11.46 -17.77 -0.72
CA ALA A 329 -10.59 -18.85 -1.17
C ALA A 329 -10.95 -19.37 -2.57
N GLU A 330 -12.24 -19.41 -2.93
CA GLU A 330 -12.70 -19.93 -4.22
C GLU A 330 -12.38 -18.96 -5.36
N LYS A 331 -12.63 -17.66 -5.14
CA LYS A 331 -12.25 -16.61 -6.09
C LYS A 331 -10.73 -16.49 -6.21
N PHE A 332 -10.01 -16.57 -5.10
CA PHE A 332 -8.55 -16.53 -5.10
C PHE A 332 -7.93 -17.70 -5.86
N GLN A 333 -8.54 -18.89 -5.82
CA GLN A 333 -8.07 -20.02 -6.61
C GLN A 333 -8.08 -19.72 -8.12
N LYS A 334 -9.04 -18.92 -8.62
CA LYS A 334 -9.07 -18.49 -10.03
C LYS A 334 -7.86 -17.63 -10.40
N VAL A 335 -7.34 -16.82 -9.47
CA VAL A 335 -6.10 -16.04 -9.67
C VAL A 335 -4.92 -16.99 -9.90
N VAL A 336 -4.81 -18.03 -9.08
CA VAL A 336 -3.72 -19.01 -9.16
C VAL A 336 -3.83 -19.83 -10.44
N ASP A 337 -5.04 -20.28 -10.79
CA ASP A 337 -5.30 -21.06 -11.99
C ASP A 337 -5.02 -20.25 -13.27
N TYR A 338 -5.39 -18.97 -13.28
CA TYR A 338 -5.05 -18.06 -14.37
C TYR A 338 -3.53 -17.89 -14.49
N ALA A 339 -2.84 -17.63 -13.37
CA ALA A 339 -1.41 -17.36 -13.38
C ALA A 339 -0.56 -18.56 -13.80
N PHE A 340 -0.99 -19.78 -13.49
CA PHE A 340 -0.27 -21.03 -13.77
C PHE A 340 -0.95 -21.89 -14.85
N GLY A 341 -1.88 -21.31 -15.60
CA GLY A 341 -2.51 -21.97 -16.75
C GLY A 341 -1.48 -22.41 -17.80
N GLU A 342 -1.89 -23.35 -18.66
CA GLU A 342 -1.04 -23.87 -19.73
C GLU A 342 -0.49 -22.73 -20.60
N GLY A 343 0.82 -22.74 -20.86
CA GLY A 343 1.48 -21.74 -21.69
C GLY A 343 1.65 -20.36 -21.06
N GLN A 344 1.24 -20.14 -19.80
CA GLN A 344 1.46 -18.85 -19.15
C GLN A 344 2.94 -18.61 -18.84
N ASN A 345 3.76 -19.66 -18.67
CA ASN A 345 5.20 -19.53 -18.45
C ASN A 345 5.56 -18.64 -17.25
N THR A 346 4.75 -18.70 -16.19
CA THR A 346 4.99 -17.96 -14.94
C THR A 346 6.12 -18.62 -14.16
N GLN A 347 7.21 -17.90 -13.92
CA GLN A 347 8.30 -18.31 -13.03
C GLN A 347 7.92 -18.16 -11.57
N GLY A 348 7.32 -17.03 -11.22
CA GLY A 348 7.05 -16.66 -9.85
C GLY A 348 5.80 -15.79 -9.78
N LEU A 349 4.91 -16.13 -8.84
CA LEU A 349 3.79 -15.31 -8.43
C LEU A 349 3.93 -15.05 -6.94
N VAL A 350 4.00 -13.79 -6.54
CA VAL A 350 4.03 -13.35 -5.13
C VAL A 350 2.89 -12.37 -4.93
N ILE A 351 2.00 -12.67 -3.98
CA ILE A 351 0.87 -11.80 -3.62
C ILE A 351 1.08 -11.36 -2.17
N VAL A 352 1.10 -10.06 -1.97
CA VAL A 352 1.25 -9.41 -0.68
C VAL A 352 -0.03 -8.66 -0.37
N ARG A 353 -0.58 -8.85 0.83
CA ARG A 353 -1.66 -8.01 1.36
C ARG A 353 -1.33 -7.64 2.80
N HIS A 354 -1.51 -6.38 3.16
CA HIS A 354 -1.22 -5.89 4.52
C HIS A 354 0.20 -6.16 5.01
N GLY A 355 1.18 -6.03 4.09
CA GLY A 355 2.60 -6.19 4.39
C GLY A 355 3.07 -7.65 4.55
N ALA A 356 2.18 -8.63 4.39
CA ALA A 356 2.50 -10.06 4.47
C ALA A 356 2.31 -10.77 3.13
N ILE A 357 3.16 -11.77 2.84
CA ILE A 357 2.95 -12.67 1.71
C ILE A 357 1.76 -13.58 2.03
N VAL A 358 0.69 -13.47 1.26
CA VAL A 358 -0.53 -14.28 1.42
C VAL A 358 -0.49 -15.51 0.52
N PHE A 359 0.31 -15.44 -0.54
CA PHE A 359 0.55 -16.52 -1.48
C PHE A 359 1.87 -16.30 -2.20
N GLU A 360 2.64 -17.37 -2.36
CA GLU A 360 3.70 -17.42 -3.35
C GLU A 360 3.78 -18.81 -3.98
N ARG A 361 4.11 -18.87 -5.27
CA ARG A 361 4.38 -20.11 -6.00
C ARG A 361 5.41 -19.82 -7.08
N TYR A 362 6.25 -20.82 -7.34
CA TYR A 362 7.29 -20.77 -8.35
C TYR A 362 7.19 -21.95 -9.32
N ALA A 363 7.69 -21.77 -10.54
CA ALA A 363 7.82 -22.83 -11.52
C ALA A 363 8.81 -23.91 -11.05
N GLU A 364 8.74 -25.10 -11.66
CA GLU A 364 9.72 -26.14 -11.43
C GLU A 364 11.15 -25.64 -11.70
N GLY A 365 12.06 -25.89 -10.76
CA GLY A 365 13.46 -25.42 -10.84
C GLY A 365 13.67 -23.96 -10.42
N SER A 366 12.61 -23.24 -10.04
CA SER A 366 12.67 -21.88 -9.47
C SER A 366 12.18 -21.86 -8.03
N ASP A 367 12.62 -20.86 -7.27
CA ASP A 367 12.23 -20.65 -5.87
C ASP A 367 12.27 -19.15 -5.50
N LYS A 368 12.05 -18.87 -4.21
CA LYS A 368 12.04 -17.52 -3.63
C LYS A 368 13.34 -16.73 -3.80
N ASP A 369 14.45 -17.41 -4.05
CA ASP A 369 15.79 -16.82 -4.20
C ASP A 369 16.20 -16.71 -5.69
N SER A 370 15.35 -17.21 -6.59
CA SER A 370 15.55 -17.14 -8.03
C SER A 370 15.36 -15.72 -8.57
N MET A 371 16.29 -15.29 -9.43
CA MET A 371 16.23 -13.98 -10.07
C MET A 371 15.15 -13.92 -11.15
N ALA A 372 14.51 -12.75 -11.24
CA ALA A 372 13.70 -12.35 -12.38
C ALA A 372 14.21 -11.00 -12.90
N THR A 373 13.96 -10.72 -14.18
CA THR A 373 14.28 -9.42 -14.79
C THR A 373 13.06 -8.51 -14.82
N SER A 374 13.29 -7.22 -14.61
CA SER A 374 12.26 -6.20 -14.66
C SER A 374 11.72 -5.97 -16.07
N TRP A 375 12.55 -6.13 -17.11
CA TRP A 375 12.35 -5.42 -18.37
C TRP A 375 11.96 -3.95 -18.09
N SER A 376 10.92 -3.44 -18.75
CA SER A 376 10.37 -2.10 -18.57
C SER A 376 9.82 -1.77 -17.18
N THR A 377 9.63 -2.74 -16.28
CA THR A 377 9.27 -2.44 -14.88
C THR A 377 10.29 -1.53 -14.20
N ALA A 378 11.56 -1.55 -14.65
CA ALA A 378 12.59 -0.64 -14.16
C ALA A 378 12.29 0.85 -14.42
N LYS A 379 11.48 1.19 -15.41
CA LYS A 379 11.10 2.59 -15.67
C LYS A 379 10.39 3.22 -14.47
N SER A 380 9.56 2.44 -13.78
CA SER A 380 8.87 2.87 -12.57
C SER A 380 9.85 3.08 -11.40
N PHE A 381 10.93 2.29 -11.32
CA PHE A 381 12.02 2.52 -10.37
C PHE A 381 12.78 3.81 -10.69
N THR A 382 13.15 4.03 -11.96
CA THR A 382 13.80 5.27 -12.41
C THR A 382 12.92 6.50 -12.14
N SER A 383 11.61 6.39 -12.34
CA SER A 383 10.65 7.44 -11.97
C SER A 383 10.62 7.71 -10.47
N ALA A 384 10.63 6.67 -9.62
CA ALA A 384 10.72 6.86 -8.17
C ALA A 384 12.01 7.61 -7.77
N LEU A 385 13.14 7.28 -8.40
CA LEU A 385 14.41 7.98 -8.18
C LEU A 385 14.38 9.45 -8.61
N ALA A 386 13.66 9.78 -9.68
CA ALA A 386 13.43 11.18 -10.06
C ALA A 386 12.64 11.94 -8.98
N GLY A 387 11.58 11.33 -8.44
CA GLY A 387 10.81 11.90 -7.31
C GLY A 387 11.68 12.10 -6.05
N ILE A 388 12.55 11.14 -5.75
CA ILE A 388 13.52 11.23 -4.64
C ILE A 388 14.56 12.34 -4.88
N ALA A 389 15.04 12.49 -6.12
CA ALA A 389 15.98 13.55 -6.48
C ALA A 389 15.34 14.94 -6.35
N ILE A 390 14.05 15.07 -6.66
CA ILE A 390 13.27 16.29 -6.44
C ILE A 390 13.18 16.61 -4.94
N GLU A 391 12.76 15.64 -4.12
CA GLU A 391 12.64 15.83 -2.66
C GLU A 391 13.96 16.26 -2.01
N LYS A 392 15.07 15.74 -2.50
CA LYS A 392 16.41 16.07 -2.00
C LYS A 392 16.98 17.36 -2.56
N GLY A 393 16.25 18.05 -3.44
CA GLY A 393 16.66 19.32 -4.04
C GLY A 393 17.73 19.21 -5.12
N PHE A 394 17.97 18.01 -5.67
CA PHE A 394 18.86 17.84 -6.83
C PHE A 394 18.19 18.28 -8.13
N ILE A 395 16.86 18.20 -8.17
CA ILE A 395 16.00 18.66 -9.28
C ILE A 395 14.91 19.54 -8.66
N SER A 396 14.62 20.71 -9.22
CA SER A 396 13.69 21.65 -8.59
C SER A 396 12.24 21.16 -8.56
N SER A 397 11.78 20.57 -9.67
CA SER A 397 10.43 20.02 -9.84
C SER A 397 10.34 19.18 -11.13
N VAL A 398 9.20 18.53 -11.36
CA VAL A 398 8.93 17.86 -12.65
C VAL A 398 8.90 18.83 -13.84
N ASP A 399 8.60 20.11 -13.62
CA ASP A 399 8.57 21.14 -14.67
C ASP A 399 9.96 21.73 -14.98
N THR A 400 11.01 21.23 -14.32
CA THR A 400 12.41 21.62 -14.58
C THR A 400 12.79 21.26 -16.01
N SER A 401 13.46 22.18 -16.71
CA SER A 401 13.99 21.90 -18.05
C SER A 401 15.06 20.81 -17.97
N ALA A 402 14.95 19.79 -18.82
CA ALA A 402 15.96 18.75 -18.93
C ALA A 402 17.34 19.31 -19.32
N ALA A 403 17.38 20.46 -20.01
CA ALA A 403 18.62 21.12 -20.42
C ALA A 403 19.42 21.73 -19.28
N GLU A 404 18.87 21.82 -18.05
CA GLU A 404 19.66 22.14 -16.85
C GLU A 404 20.73 21.09 -16.55
N PHE A 405 20.51 19.85 -16.99
CA PHE A 405 21.42 18.72 -16.78
C PHE A 405 21.97 18.17 -18.10
N ILE A 406 21.14 18.15 -19.14
CA ILE A 406 21.55 17.81 -20.51
C ILE A 406 22.02 19.08 -21.23
N ASN A 407 23.21 19.55 -20.87
CA ASN A 407 23.79 20.80 -21.37
C ASN A 407 23.88 20.86 -22.91
N GLU A 408 23.94 19.70 -23.57
CA GLU A 408 23.90 19.54 -25.03
C GLU A 408 22.62 20.14 -25.66
N TRP A 409 21.55 20.29 -24.89
CA TRP A 409 20.26 20.83 -25.33
C TRP A 409 20.09 22.32 -25.04
N ALA A 410 20.96 22.94 -24.24
CA ALA A 410 20.78 24.30 -23.75
C ALA A 410 20.72 25.35 -24.88
N ALA A 411 21.37 25.07 -26.02
CA ALA A 411 21.49 25.99 -27.15
C ALA A 411 20.45 25.77 -28.26
N ASP A 412 19.56 24.78 -28.15
CA ASP A 412 18.54 24.50 -29.18
C ASP A 412 17.14 24.25 -28.59
N GLU A 413 16.17 23.95 -29.46
CA GLU A 413 14.75 23.83 -29.09
C GLU A 413 14.48 22.75 -28.03
N ARG A 414 15.38 21.77 -27.84
CA ARG A 414 15.27 20.74 -26.80
C ARG A 414 15.36 21.32 -25.39
N ASN A 415 15.80 22.58 -25.23
CA ASN A 415 15.74 23.29 -23.94
C ASN A 415 14.31 23.48 -23.39
N ASN A 416 13.29 23.30 -24.21
CA ASN A 416 11.88 23.36 -23.79
C ASN A 416 11.35 22.04 -23.23
N ILE A 417 12.11 20.95 -23.36
CA ILE A 417 11.70 19.63 -22.84
C ILE A 417 11.87 19.63 -21.32
N THR A 418 10.80 19.34 -20.60
CA THR A 418 10.83 19.21 -19.14
C THR A 418 11.04 17.78 -18.70
N LEU A 419 11.42 17.57 -17.43
CA LEU A 419 11.43 16.24 -16.82
C LEU A 419 10.05 15.56 -16.90
N LYS A 420 8.97 16.33 -16.73
CA LYS A 420 7.59 15.86 -16.87
C LYS A 420 7.28 15.31 -18.25
N ASP A 421 7.77 15.97 -19.30
CA ASP A 421 7.60 15.50 -20.68
C ASP A 421 8.26 14.14 -20.90
N LEU A 422 9.44 13.92 -20.31
CA LEU A 422 10.13 12.62 -20.35
C LEU A 422 9.39 11.55 -19.50
N LEU A 423 8.91 11.91 -18.31
CA LEU A 423 8.18 11.01 -17.41
C LEU A 423 6.87 10.52 -18.03
N LEU A 424 6.22 11.37 -18.82
CA LEU A 424 4.96 11.11 -19.52
C LEU A 424 5.15 10.50 -20.92
N MET A 425 6.38 10.22 -21.36
CA MET A 425 6.67 9.71 -22.70
C MET A 425 6.13 10.62 -23.81
N SER A 426 6.30 11.93 -23.63
CA SER A 426 5.77 12.99 -24.48
C SER A 426 6.81 14.06 -24.77
N SER A 427 8.09 13.68 -24.85
CA SER A 427 9.24 14.58 -25.03
C SER A 427 9.20 15.43 -26.30
N GLY A 428 8.42 15.02 -27.31
CA GLY A 428 8.39 15.67 -28.61
C GLY A 428 9.58 15.34 -29.50
N LEU A 429 10.45 14.40 -29.10
CA LEU A 429 11.58 13.94 -29.90
C LEU A 429 11.14 12.95 -30.99
N SER A 430 11.83 12.96 -32.13
CA SER A 430 11.67 11.98 -33.21
C SER A 430 12.06 10.58 -32.75
N GLU A 431 11.42 9.57 -33.35
CA GLU A 431 11.77 8.15 -33.19
C GLU A 431 11.82 7.51 -34.57
N ASP A 432 12.76 6.59 -34.76
CA ASP A 432 12.95 5.90 -36.04
C ASP A 432 12.13 4.59 -36.11
N GLY A 433 11.27 4.35 -35.10
CA GLY A 433 10.34 3.22 -35.02
C GLY A 433 10.96 1.92 -34.51
N ASP A 434 12.28 1.85 -34.38
CA ASP A 434 13.02 0.70 -33.85
C ASP A 434 13.88 1.00 -32.62
N ASP A 435 13.84 2.22 -32.08
CA ASP A 435 14.66 2.72 -30.97
C ASP A 435 14.78 1.72 -29.81
N SER A 436 13.68 1.07 -29.43
CA SER A 436 13.67 0.09 -28.34
C SER A 436 14.54 -1.14 -28.62
N THR A 437 14.53 -1.61 -29.87
CA THR A 437 15.40 -2.70 -30.35
C THR A 437 16.82 -2.20 -30.49
N SER A 438 16.99 -1.03 -31.10
CA SER A 438 18.28 -0.38 -31.34
C SER A 438 19.08 -0.16 -30.06
N MET A 439 18.45 0.30 -28.98
CA MET A 439 19.09 0.48 -27.67
C MET A 439 19.39 -0.85 -26.94
N TYR A 440 18.66 -1.93 -27.23
CA TYR A 440 18.82 -3.20 -26.50
C TYR A 440 19.82 -4.16 -27.17
N ILE A 441 19.77 -4.29 -28.51
CA ILE A 441 20.68 -5.18 -29.26
C ILE A 441 21.60 -4.44 -30.23
N GLY A 442 21.39 -3.14 -30.48
CA GLY A 442 22.17 -2.35 -31.42
C GLY A 442 21.43 -2.02 -32.71
N VAL A 443 22.07 -1.20 -33.55
CA VAL A 443 21.58 -0.83 -34.90
C VAL A 443 22.25 -1.71 -35.94
N LYS A 444 21.52 -2.11 -36.98
CA LYS A 444 22.07 -2.90 -38.08
C LYS A 444 23.08 -2.08 -38.90
N ASP A 445 24.25 -2.66 -39.13
CA ASP A 445 25.24 -2.11 -40.07
C ASP A 445 24.93 -2.50 -41.53
N GLU A 446 25.78 -2.07 -42.46
CA GLU A 446 25.66 -2.39 -43.90
C GLU A 446 25.69 -3.90 -44.21
N SER A 447 26.14 -4.72 -43.25
CA SER A 447 26.21 -6.19 -43.33
C SER A 447 25.05 -6.89 -42.61
N ASP A 448 24.00 -6.15 -42.25
CA ASP A 448 22.83 -6.62 -41.49
C ASP A 448 23.17 -7.18 -40.10
N GLN A 449 24.34 -6.81 -39.55
CA GLN A 449 24.77 -7.20 -38.20
C GLN A 449 24.43 -6.11 -37.19
N TYR A 450 23.90 -6.50 -36.04
CA TYR A 450 23.62 -5.57 -34.96
C TYR A 450 24.91 -5.07 -34.31
N LYS A 451 25.09 -3.75 -34.30
CA LYS A 451 26.18 -3.05 -33.62
C LYS A 451 25.62 -2.25 -32.45
N ALA A 452 26.07 -2.58 -31.25
CA ALA A 452 25.67 -1.89 -30.02
C ALA A 452 25.87 -0.37 -30.14
N VAL A 453 24.92 0.39 -29.60
CA VAL A 453 24.97 1.85 -29.50
C VAL A 453 25.22 2.24 -28.05
N ASP A 454 25.77 3.44 -27.86
CA ASP A 454 25.82 4.10 -26.55
C ASP A 454 24.42 4.63 -26.27
N ASN A 455 23.74 4.06 -25.27
CA ASN A 455 22.33 4.36 -25.02
C ASN A 455 22.09 5.81 -24.59
N VAL A 456 23.03 6.43 -23.88
CA VAL A 456 22.94 7.84 -23.47
C VAL A 456 23.06 8.73 -24.70
N SER A 457 24.13 8.54 -25.47
CA SER A 457 24.36 9.30 -26.71
C SER A 457 23.23 9.11 -27.72
N PHE A 458 22.73 7.88 -27.90
CA PHE A 458 21.61 7.57 -28.78
C PHE A 458 20.35 8.35 -28.38
N SER A 459 20.06 8.41 -27.07
CA SER A 459 18.85 9.06 -26.56
C SER A 459 18.90 10.58 -26.63
N ILE A 460 20.05 11.18 -26.27
CA ILE A 460 20.26 12.64 -26.24
C ILE A 460 20.32 13.23 -27.65
N ASN A 461 20.84 12.49 -28.63
CA ASN A 461 21.05 12.99 -29.99
C ASN A 461 19.79 12.97 -30.87
N ARG A 462 18.65 12.51 -30.35
CA ARG A 462 17.38 12.61 -31.08
C ARG A 462 17.02 14.07 -31.36
N THR A 463 16.38 14.30 -32.51
CA THR A 463 15.95 15.62 -32.96
C THR A 463 14.52 15.91 -32.52
N VAL A 464 14.14 17.18 -32.45
CA VAL A 464 12.75 17.58 -32.21
C VAL A 464 11.88 17.18 -33.41
N ASN A 465 10.71 16.61 -33.13
CA ASN A 465 9.64 16.41 -34.09
C ASN A 465 8.56 17.51 -33.88
N PRO A 466 8.42 18.46 -34.83
CA PRO A 466 7.45 19.54 -34.72
C PRO A 466 5.99 19.09 -34.51
N ASP A 467 5.61 17.93 -35.03
CA ASP A 467 4.24 17.40 -34.89
C ASP A 467 3.98 16.81 -33.48
N ARG A 468 5.03 16.66 -32.66
CA ARG A 468 4.96 16.10 -31.30
C ARG A 468 5.37 17.10 -30.22
N ALA A 469 6.09 18.16 -30.57
CA ALA A 469 6.65 19.12 -29.62
C ALA A 469 5.59 20.08 -29.06
N ARG A 470 5.31 20.00 -27.76
CA ARG A 470 4.25 20.81 -27.12
C ARG A 470 4.47 22.31 -27.22
N TRP A 471 5.72 22.76 -27.11
CA TRP A 471 6.07 24.18 -27.21
C TRP A 471 5.91 24.74 -28.64
N LEU A 472 5.72 23.89 -29.64
CA LEU A 472 5.39 24.26 -31.03
C LEU A 472 3.88 24.14 -31.33
N GLY A 473 3.05 23.89 -30.32
CA GLY A 473 1.58 23.84 -30.43
C GLY A 473 0.99 22.43 -30.50
N ALA A 474 1.79 21.36 -30.38
CA ALA A 474 1.27 20.01 -30.24
C ALA A 474 0.62 19.77 -28.87
N GLY A 475 -0.32 18.83 -28.79
CA GLY A 475 -0.84 18.32 -27.52
C GLY A 475 0.18 17.40 -26.83
N TYR A 476 -0.20 16.80 -25.70
CA TYR A 476 0.55 15.69 -25.11
C TYR A 476 0.45 14.45 -26.01
N THR A 477 1.33 14.36 -27.00
CA THR A 477 1.41 13.21 -27.91
C THR A 477 2.23 12.12 -27.25
N TRP A 478 1.54 11.20 -26.59
CA TRP A 478 2.16 10.04 -25.95
C TRP A 478 2.77 9.09 -26.98
N ASN A 479 4.01 8.66 -26.72
CA ASN A 479 4.60 7.57 -27.45
C ASN A 479 5.63 6.83 -26.58
N TYR A 480 5.39 5.55 -26.38
CA TYR A 480 6.21 4.76 -25.48
C TYR A 480 7.62 4.52 -26.03
N THR A 481 8.65 5.04 -25.34
CA THR A 481 10.06 4.90 -25.76
C THR A 481 11.02 4.63 -24.61
N ASN A 482 12.06 3.84 -24.87
CA ASN A 482 13.13 3.59 -23.89
C ASN A 482 14.05 4.80 -23.72
N ALA A 483 14.20 5.61 -24.77
CA ALA A 483 15.16 6.71 -24.80
C ALA A 483 14.78 7.85 -23.84
N ASP A 484 13.50 8.13 -23.65
CA ASP A 484 13.04 9.14 -22.67
C ASP A 484 13.43 8.73 -21.24
N THR A 485 13.25 7.46 -20.87
CA THR A 485 13.69 6.97 -19.55
C THR A 485 15.22 6.95 -19.42
N GLN A 486 15.96 6.67 -20.50
CA GLN A 486 17.42 6.73 -20.47
C GLN A 486 17.91 8.16 -20.18
N ILE A 487 17.26 9.18 -20.75
CA ILE A 487 17.55 10.58 -20.43
C ILE A 487 17.21 10.91 -18.98
N ILE A 488 16.11 10.38 -18.42
CA ILE A 488 15.80 10.55 -16.99
C ILE A 488 16.92 9.96 -16.11
N GLY A 489 17.42 8.78 -16.47
CA GLY A 489 18.58 8.17 -15.80
C GLY A 489 19.80 9.10 -15.82
N GLU A 490 20.13 9.66 -16.99
CA GLU A 490 21.24 10.60 -17.14
C GLU A 490 21.04 11.89 -16.34
N ILE A 491 19.81 12.43 -16.30
CA ILE A 491 19.47 13.61 -15.48
C ILE A 491 19.75 13.31 -14.00
N ILE A 492 19.37 12.13 -13.50
CA ILE A 492 19.64 11.72 -12.12
C ILE A 492 21.16 11.64 -11.89
N GLU A 493 21.92 11.02 -12.79
CA GLU A 493 23.36 10.88 -12.61
C GLU A 493 24.07 12.25 -12.61
N ARG A 494 23.73 13.13 -13.55
CA ARG A 494 24.33 14.47 -13.67
C ARG A 494 23.92 15.40 -12.53
N SER A 495 22.67 15.37 -12.08
CA SER A 495 22.18 16.21 -10.98
C SER A 495 22.76 15.81 -9.62
N THR A 496 22.97 14.50 -9.41
CA THR A 496 23.43 13.95 -8.12
C THR A 496 24.94 13.71 -8.07
N ASN A 497 25.61 13.71 -9.23
CA ASN A 497 27.01 13.29 -9.41
C ASN A 497 27.28 11.88 -8.84
N LYS A 498 26.29 10.98 -8.97
CA LYS A 498 26.36 9.57 -8.58
C LYS A 498 25.88 8.71 -9.74
N SER A 499 26.41 7.50 -9.86
CA SER A 499 25.80 6.54 -10.78
C SER A 499 24.38 6.20 -10.35
N LEU A 500 23.53 5.79 -11.31
CA LEU A 500 22.13 5.50 -11.08
C LEU A 500 21.93 4.43 -10.00
N LEU A 501 22.74 3.35 -10.07
CA LEU A 501 22.70 2.29 -9.06
C LEU A 501 23.12 2.79 -7.67
N ASN A 502 24.16 3.62 -7.55
CA ASN A 502 24.60 4.13 -6.24
C ASN A 502 23.55 5.08 -5.64
N PHE A 503 22.97 5.97 -6.45
CA PHE A 503 21.88 6.82 -5.99
C PHE A 503 20.66 6.00 -5.54
N ALA A 504 20.32 4.94 -6.28
CA ALA A 504 19.25 4.02 -5.91
C ALA A 504 19.56 3.23 -4.64
N GLN A 505 20.79 2.75 -4.47
CA GLN A 505 21.21 2.02 -3.28
C GLN A 505 21.09 2.89 -2.04
N ASP A 506 21.58 4.13 -2.10
CA ASP A 506 21.63 5.05 -0.97
C ASP A 506 20.24 5.53 -0.52
N ASN A 507 19.30 5.68 -1.46
CA ASN A 507 18.05 6.39 -1.20
C ASN A 507 16.78 5.53 -1.34
N LEU A 508 16.86 4.36 -1.98
CA LEU A 508 15.72 3.47 -2.19
C LEU A 508 16.02 2.05 -1.73
N PHE A 509 16.95 1.35 -2.39
CA PHE A 509 17.11 -0.09 -2.22
C PHE A 509 17.53 -0.49 -0.81
N SER A 510 18.50 0.20 -0.19
CA SER A 510 18.90 -0.11 1.19
C SER A 510 17.76 0.10 2.18
N THR A 511 16.97 1.17 1.99
CA THR A 511 15.87 1.55 2.90
C THR A 511 14.77 0.51 2.92
N ILE A 512 14.40 -0.02 1.75
CA ILE A 512 13.32 -1.00 1.64
C ILE A 512 13.81 -2.45 1.59
N GLY A 513 15.13 -2.68 1.70
CA GLY A 513 15.73 -4.01 1.78
C GLY A 513 15.78 -4.76 0.45
N ILE A 514 15.98 -4.06 -0.67
CA ILE A 514 16.17 -4.66 -2.00
C ILE A 514 17.66 -4.96 -2.22
N THR A 515 17.93 -6.17 -2.72
CA THR A 515 19.22 -6.54 -3.31
C THR A 515 19.02 -6.77 -4.80
N THR A 516 19.84 -6.14 -5.65
CA THR A 516 19.62 -6.18 -7.11
C THR A 516 20.91 -6.10 -7.91
N ALA A 517 20.82 -6.50 -9.18
CA ALA A 517 21.78 -6.21 -10.23
C ALA A 517 21.13 -5.31 -11.29
N TRP A 518 21.65 -4.10 -11.48
CA TRP A 518 21.24 -3.22 -12.57
C TRP A 518 22.21 -3.36 -13.74
N TRP A 519 21.70 -3.74 -14.90
CA TRP A 519 22.54 -3.99 -16.06
C TRP A 519 22.99 -2.71 -16.78
N THR A 520 24.19 -2.78 -17.36
CA THR A 520 24.74 -1.74 -18.24
C THR A 520 24.75 -2.14 -19.70
N ASP A 521 24.71 -1.16 -20.59
CA ASP A 521 25.03 -1.35 -22.01
C ASP A 521 26.53 -1.63 -22.22
N LYS A 522 26.95 -1.76 -23.48
CA LYS A 522 28.35 -2.02 -23.85
C LYS A 522 29.29 -0.83 -23.56
N PHE A 523 28.74 0.34 -23.30
CA PHE A 523 29.46 1.59 -23.05
C PHE A 523 29.46 1.95 -21.55
N SER A 524 29.05 1.01 -20.69
CA SER A 524 28.98 1.15 -19.23
C SER A 524 27.89 2.10 -18.73
N ASN A 525 26.91 2.46 -19.57
CA ASN A 525 25.75 3.21 -19.11
C ASN A 525 24.75 2.25 -18.46
N TYR A 526 24.22 2.58 -17.27
CA TYR A 526 23.07 1.86 -16.75
C TYR A 526 21.89 1.98 -17.71
N MET A 527 21.27 0.86 -18.06
CA MET A 527 20.10 0.86 -18.94
C MET A 527 18.88 1.28 -18.13
N ALA A 528 18.65 2.57 -17.87
CA ALA A 528 17.64 3.06 -16.91
C ALA A 528 16.18 2.66 -17.25
N TYR A 529 15.92 2.33 -18.50
CA TYR A 529 14.62 1.86 -19.00
C TYR A 529 14.36 0.36 -18.79
N CYS A 530 15.42 -0.38 -18.45
CA CYS A 530 15.44 -1.77 -18.03
C CYS A 530 16.58 -1.89 -16.99
N CYS A 531 17.51 -2.80 -16.97
CA CYS A 531 17.27 -4.21 -16.78
C CYS A 531 17.69 -4.48 -15.33
N LEU A 532 16.74 -4.43 -14.40
CA LEU A 532 16.96 -4.75 -12.99
C LEU A 532 16.67 -6.22 -12.79
N ASP A 533 17.66 -6.98 -12.35
CA ASP A 533 17.50 -8.37 -11.94
C ASP A 533 17.45 -8.43 -10.41
N MET A 534 16.36 -9.00 -9.87
CA MET A 534 16.13 -9.19 -8.43
C MET A 534 15.08 -10.29 -8.20
N THR A 535 14.83 -10.67 -6.95
CA THR A 535 13.79 -11.65 -6.63
C THR A 535 12.38 -11.08 -6.83
N SER A 536 11.38 -11.94 -7.07
CA SER A 536 9.96 -11.50 -7.09
C SER A 536 9.53 -10.85 -5.77
N ARG A 537 10.12 -11.28 -4.65
CA ARG A 537 9.92 -10.68 -3.33
C ARG A 537 10.48 -9.26 -3.23
N ASP A 538 11.59 -8.95 -3.89
CA ASP A 538 12.16 -7.60 -3.93
C ASP A 538 11.35 -6.64 -4.80
N PHE A 539 10.83 -7.13 -5.93
CA PHE A 539 9.82 -6.38 -6.69
C PHE A 539 8.57 -6.09 -5.83
N ALA A 540 8.16 -7.03 -4.97
CA ALA A 540 7.01 -6.83 -4.10
C ALA A 540 7.24 -5.76 -3.03
N ARG A 541 8.50 -5.57 -2.56
CA ARG A 541 8.87 -4.46 -1.66
C ARG A 541 8.62 -3.11 -2.32
N PHE A 542 9.03 -2.96 -3.58
CA PHE A 542 8.78 -1.73 -4.34
C PHE A 542 7.28 -1.49 -4.57
N GLY A 543 6.52 -2.54 -4.89
CA GLY A 543 5.06 -2.42 -4.99
C GLY A 543 4.40 -2.00 -3.67
N LEU A 544 4.85 -2.56 -2.54
CA LEU A 544 4.31 -2.23 -1.20
C LEU A 544 4.61 -0.79 -0.79
N LEU A 545 5.78 -0.28 -1.15
CA LEU A 545 6.13 1.13 -0.98
C LEU A 545 5.11 2.04 -1.68
N TYR A 546 4.75 1.73 -2.92
CA TYR A 546 3.77 2.49 -3.71
C TYR A 546 2.32 2.26 -3.25
N ALA A 547 1.98 1.07 -2.75
CA ALA A 547 0.68 0.80 -2.14
C ALA A 547 0.39 1.69 -0.92
N ARG A 548 1.45 2.24 -0.32
CA ARG A 548 1.45 3.03 0.92
C ARG A 548 1.99 4.43 0.72
N ASP A 549 1.73 4.99 -0.46
CA ASP A 549 2.00 6.39 -0.80
C ASP A 549 3.46 6.79 -0.55
N GLY A 550 4.40 5.87 -0.80
CA GLY A 550 5.84 6.10 -0.68
C GLY A 550 6.39 5.95 0.73
N LYS A 551 5.61 5.43 1.68
CA LYS A 551 6.05 5.14 3.05
C LYS A 551 6.58 3.72 3.22
N TRP A 552 7.68 3.62 3.97
CA TRP A 552 8.23 2.36 4.45
C TRP A 552 8.33 2.39 5.97
N GLY A 553 7.34 1.81 6.66
CA GLY A 553 7.12 2.06 8.09
C GLY A 553 6.84 3.55 8.31
N ASP A 554 7.60 4.19 9.19
CA ASP A 554 7.46 5.62 9.48
C ASP A 554 8.26 6.52 8.51
N ALA A 555 9.10 5.94 7.65
CA ALA A 555 9.93 6.71 6.73
C ALA A 555 9.18 7.03 5.43
N GLN A 556 9.08 8.31 5.08
CA GLN A 556 8.65 8.75 3.75
C GLN A 556 9.84 8.64 2.78
N VAL A 557 9.85 7.61 1.93
CA VAL A 557 10.97 7.33 1.01
C VAL A 557 10.77 8.06 -0.32
N VAL A 558 9.57 7.97 -0.90
CA VAL A 558 9.17 8.73 -2.10
C VAL A 558 8.08 9.71 -1.67
N PRO A 559 8.08 11.00 -2.06
CA PRO A 559 7.04 11.94 -1.63
C PRO A 559 5.63 11.44 -1.97
N SER A 560 4.69 11.57 -1.04
CA SER A 560 3.31 11.07 -1.19
C SER A 560 2.57 11.69 -2.38
N GLU A 561 2.80 12.99 -2.61
CA GLU A 561 2.27 13.75 -3.73
C GLU A 561 2.85 13.23 -5.04
N TYR A 562 4.15 12.95 -5.09
CA TYR A 562 4.79 12.37 -6.27
C TYR A 562 4.25 10.96 -6.56
N VAL A 563 4.06 10.11 -5.54
CA VAL A 563 3.43 8.78 -5.74
C VAL A 563 2.04 8.92 -6.33
N THR A 564 1.21 9.79 -5.77
CA THR A 564 -0.16 10.03 -6.27
C THR A 564 -0.16 10.55 -7.71
N GLU A 565 0.66 11.54 -8.03
CA GLU A 565 0.77 12.08 -9.39
C GLU A 565 1.35 11.07 -10.37
N SER A 566 2.41 10.37 -9.98
CA SER A 566 3.09 9.39 -10.83
C SER A 566 2.20 8.21 -11.23
N THR A 567 1.18 7.92 -10.43
CA THR A 567 0.24 6.82 -10.62
C THR A 567 -1.14 7.28 -11.07
N ALA A 568 -1.34 8.58 -11.33
CA ALA A 568 -2.58 9.09 -11.89
C ALA A 568 -2.68 8.78 -13.39
N PRO A 569 -3.89 8.51 -13.94
CA PRO A 569 -4.10 8.33 -15.37
C PRO A 569 -4.03 9.67 -16.13
N THR A 570 -2.86 10.31 -16.11
CA THR A 570 -2.62 11.65 -16.66
C THR A 570 -2.81 11.70 -18.17
N ILE A 571 -2.37 10.66 -18.88
CA ILE A 571 -2.58 10.54 -20.33
C ILE A 571 -3.51 9.38 -20.63
N VAL A 572 -4.52 9.64 -21.45
CA VAL A 572 -5.33 8.61 -22.11
C VAL A 572 -4.56 8.17 -23.35
N THR A 573 -3.88 7.02 -23.28
CA THR A 573 -3.01 6.53 -24.37
C THR A 573 -3.79 6.17 -25.64
N ALA A 574 -5.01 5.67 -25.48
CA ALA A 574 -6.01 5.54 -26.54
C ALA A 574 -7.40 5.39 -25.94
N GLU A 575 -8.44 5.94 -26.59
CA GLU A 575 -9.83 5.93 -26.09
C GLU A 575 -10.40 4.52 -25.86
N PHE A 576 -9.89 3.48 -26.51
CA PHE A 576 -10.34 2.09 -26.33
C PHE A 576 -9.51 1.28 -25.32
N LEU A 577 -8.35 1.78 -24.88
CA LEU A 577 -7.50 1.09 -23.91
C LEU A 577 -7.98 1.37 -22.50
N GLN A 578 -8.23 0.33 -21.70
CA GLN A 578 -8.71 0.46 -20.31
C GLN A 578 -7.64 0.90 -19.30
N THR A 579 -6.46 1.32 -19.78
CA THR A 579 -5.37 1.87 -18.96
C THR A 579 -4.97 3.25 -19.46
N GLY A 580 -4.57 4.13 -18.54
CA GLY A 580 -3.88 5.38 -18.83
C GLY A 580 -2.36 5.25 -18.69
N TYR A 581 -1.68 6.38 -18.68
CA TYR A 581 -0.25 6.50 -18.42
C TYR A 581 0.04 7.67 -17.46
N GLY A 582 0.84 7.40 -16.44
CA GLY A 582 1.33 8.39 -15.46
C GLY A 582 2.84 8.62 -15.62
N TYR A 583 3.54 8.98 -14.56
CA TYR A 583 5.01 9.11 -14.59
C TYR A 583 5.67 7.72 -14.56
N GLN A 584 5.77 7.09 -15.74
CA GLN A 584 6.33 5.75 -15.93
C GLN A 584 5.55 4.61 -15.23
N TRP A 585 4.25 4.81 -15.02
CA TRP A 585 3.30 3.82 -14.48
C TRP A 585 2.10 3.64 -15.43
N TRP A 586 1.48 2.47 -15.36
CA TRP A 586 0.27 2.11 -16.13
C TRP A 586 -0.95 2.03 -15.20
N PRO A 587 -1.59 3.15 -14.87
CA PRO A 587 -2.83 3.15 -14.11
C PRO A 587 -4.01 2.61 -14.91
N ASP A 588 -4.94 1.98 -14.21
CA ASP A 588 -6.26 1.73 -14.73
C ASP A 588 -7.03 3.05 -14.90
N ARG A 589 -8.06 3.06 -15.75
CA ARG A 589 -8.82 4.29 -16.02
C ARG A 589 -9.57 4.85 -14.82
N SER A 590 -9.98 4.00 -13.88
CA SER A 590 -10.61 4.46 -12.65
C SER A 590 -9.60 5.09 -11.68
N GLY A 591 -8.30 4.86 -11.87
CA GLY A 591 -7.25 5.29 -10.96
C GLY A 591 -7.21 4.54 -9.63
N LYS A 592 -7.99 3.45 -9.49
CA LYS A 592 -8.05 2.64 -8.26
C LYS A 592 -6.85 1.70 -8.15
N TRP A 593 -6.27 1.30 -9.27
CA TRP A 593 -5.06 0.48 -9.31
C TRP A 593 -4.14 0.86 -10.46
N PHE A 594 -2.90 0.40 -10.37
CA PHE A 594 -1.87 0.66 -11.37
C PHE A 594 -0.85 -0.47 -11.44
N ALA A 595 -0.09 -0.51 -12.52
CA ALA A 595 0.95 -1.49 -12.72
C ALA A 595 2.27 -0.88 -13.24
N ALA A 596 3.39 -1.42 -12.76
CA ALA A 596 4.66 -1.35 -13.47
C ALA A 596 4.71 -2.54 -14.42
N LYS A 597 4.79 -2.28 -15.73
CA LYS A 597 4.68 -3.32 -16.76
C LYS A 597 6.01 -3.58 -17.45
N GLY A 598 6.50 -4.80 -17.31
CA GLY A 598 7.65 -5.36 -17.98
C GLY A 598 7.24 -6.23 -19.16
N SER A 599 8.10 -6.31 -20.16
CA SER A 599 7.87 -7.21 -21.30
C SER A 599 7.69 -8.67 -20.82
N ARG A 600 6.89 -9.46 -21.54
CA ARG A 600 6.52 -10.84 -21.16
C ARG A 600 5.84 -10.91 -19.78
N SER A 601 5.06 -9.89 -19.44
CA SER A 601 4.29 -9.81 -18.20
C SER A 601 5.15 -10.02 -16.94
N ASN A 602 6.29 -9.32 -16.89
CA ASN A 602 7.12 -9.20 -15.68
C ASN A 602 6.67 -7.96 -14.90
N ASN A 603 5.56 -8.09 -14.20
CA ASN A 603 4.74 -6.96 -13.77
C ASN A 603 4.63 -6.89 -12.24
N ILE A 604 4.46 -5.66 -11.75
CA ILE A 604 4.04 -5.35 -10.39
C ILE A 604 2.68 -4.66 -10.50
N TYR A 605 1.64 -5.24 -9.92
CA TYR A 605 0.30 -4.66 -9.83
C TYR A 605 0.07 -4.18 -8.40
N VAL A 606 -0.57 -3.03 -8.26
CA VAL A 606 -0.79 -2.40 -6.96
C VAL A 606 -2.20 -1.82 -6.91
N HIS A 607 -2.96 -2.19 -5.88
CA HIS A 607 -4.19 -1.50 -5.54
C HIS A 607 -4.03 -0.89 -4.14
N PRO A 608 -3.66 0.40 -4.04
CA PRO A 608 -3.34 1.04 -2.76
C PRO A 608 -4.48 0.96 -1.75
N GLY A 609 -5.73 1.15 -2.20
CA GLY A 609 -6.91 1.09 -1.32
C GLY A 609 -7.19 -0.28 -0.68
N LEU A 610 -6.77 -1.37 -1.32
CA LEU A 610 -6.91 -2.73 -0.79
C LEU A 610 -5.62 -3.21 -0.10
N ASP A 611 -4.58 -2.37 -0.11
CA ASP A 611 -3.21 -2.66 0.34
C ASP A 611 -2.70 -4.01 -0.17
N ILE A 612 -2.94 -4.25 -1.47
CA ILE A 612 -2.58 -5.49 -2.16
C ILE A 612 -1.59 -5.20 -3.30
N VAL A 613 -0.56 -6.04 -3.36
CA VAL A 613 0.51 -6.00 -4.35
C VAL A 613 0.65 -7.39 -4.93
N VAL A 614 0.71 -7.48 -6.26
CA VAL A 614 0.91 -8.73 -6.98
C VAL A 614 2.13 -8.58 -7.85
N VAL A 615 3.10 -9.47 -7.68
CA VAL A 615 4.25 -9.60 -8.57
C VAL A 615 4.12 -10.89 -9.34
N ARG A 616 4.21 -10.78 -10.67
CA ARG A 616 4.25 -11.93 -11.56
C ARG A 616 5.45 -11.78 -12.49
N ASN A 617 6.28 -12.81 -12.56
CA ASN A 617 7.44 -12.86 -13.45
C ASN A 617 7.35 -14.08 -14.38
N SER A 618 7.80 -13.92 -15.63
CA SER A 618 7.91 -15.03 -16.59
C SER A 618 9.20 -15.83 -16.38
N LEU A 619 9.22 -17.08 -16.87
CA LEU A 619 10.41 -17.95 -16.91
C LEU A 619 11.62 -17.20 -17.46
N TYR A 620 12.63 -17.04 -16.61
CA TYR A 620 13.84 -16.26 -16.85
C TYR A 620 15.01 -17.18 -17.17
N THR A 621 15.77 -16.78 -18.18
CA THR A 621 17.05 -17.41 -18.54
C THR A 621 18.11 -16.33 -18.58
N ARG A 622 19.21 -16.58 -17.88
CA ARG A 622 20.42 -15.77 -17.94
C ARG A 622 21.48 -16.47 -18.78
N VAL A 623 22.15 -15.71 -19.62
CA VAL A 623 23.30 -16.16 -20.41
C VAL A 623 24.49 -15.27 -20.09
N GLY A 624 25.63 -15.90 -19.80
CA GLY A 624 26.83 -15.22 -19.30
C GLY A 624 26.82 -15.01 -17.78
N ASN A 625 27.89 -14.43 -17.26
CA ASN A 625 28.15 -14.34 -15.82
C ASN A 625 28.27 -12.90 -15.30
N SER A 626 28.05 -11.89 -16.15
CA SER A 626 28.10 -10.47 -15.79
C SER A 626 26.75 -9.78 -15.98
N ASN A 627 26.62 -8.56 -15.48
CA ASN A 627 25.44 -7.71 -15.66
C ASN A 627 25.71 -6.61 -16.70
N THR A 628 26.53 -6.89 -17.70
CA THR A 628 26.89 -5.93 -18.75
C THR A 628 26.68 -6.54 -20.12
N ARG A 629 26.30 -5.71 -21.10
CA ARG A 629 26.26 -6.12 -22.51
C ARG A 629 27.64 -6.13 -23.19
N GLU A 630 28.67 -5.69 -22.49
CA GLU A 630 30.04 -5.60 -23.03
C GLU A 630 30.61 -6.96 -23.44
N ASP A 631 30.43 -8.00 -22.61
CA ASP A 631 30.98 -9.34 -22.81
C ASP A 631 30.02 -10.30 -23.55
N GLY A 632 28.89 -9.78 -24.03
CA GLY A 632 27.84 -10.57 -24.68
C GLY A 632 26.88 -11.26 -23.72
N SER A 633 26.96 -11.02 -22.40
CA SER A 633 25.94 -11.49 -21.45
C SER A 633 24.57 -10.89 -21.80
N TYR A 634 23.51 -11.67 -21.58
CA TYR A 634 22.14 -11.22 -21.78
C TYR A 634 21.16 -12.01 -20.90
N HIS A 635 19.92 -11.53 -20.84
CA HIS A 635 18.81 -12.29 -20.31
C HIS A 635 17.68 -12.40 -21.32
N SER A 636 16.83 -13.40 -21.12
CA SER A 636 15.59 -13.60 -21.85
C SER A 636 14.50 -14.11 -20.92
N THR A 637 13.25 -13.87 -21.31
CA THR A 637 12.09 -14.48 -20.64
C THR A 637 11.11 -15.03 -21.66
N GLU A 638 10.38 -16.07 -21.30
CA GLU A 638 9.35 -16.66 -22.16
C GLU A 638 8.06 -15.84 -22.16
N PHE A 639 7.42 -15.73 -23.35
CA PHE A 639 6.13 -15.04 -23.46
C PHE A 639 5.01 -15.91 -22.89
N PRO A 640 4.08 -15.34 -22.11
CA PRO A 640 2.81 -16.03 -21.83
C PRO A 640 1.98 -16.15 -23.12
N ALA A 641 1.19 -17.23 -23.23
CA ALA A 641 0.33 -17.48 -24.39
C ALA A 641 -0.83 -16.47 -24.48
N ASP A 642 -1.66 -16.38 -23.44
CA ASP A 642 -2.88 -15.55 -23.41
C ASP A 642 -2.95 -14.79 -22.07
N TRP A 643 -2.08 -13.79 -21.89
CA TRP A 643 -2.07 -12.96 -20.67
C TRP A 643 -2.82 -11.65 -20.87
N ASN A 644 -3.87 -11.43 -20.08
CA ASN A 644 -4.58 -10.17 -19.99
C ASN A 644 -4.41 -9.56 -18.59
N ASP A 645 -3.70 -8.44 -18.51
CA ASP A 645 -3.40 -7.76 -17.25
C ASP A 645 -4.63 -7.32 -16.45
N ILE A 646 -5.67 -6.84 -17.14
CA ILE A 646 -6.87 -6.31 -16.51
C ILE A 646 -7.73 -7.46 -16.00
N GLU A 647 -7.91 -8.50 -16.82
CA GLU A 647 -8.63 -9.70 -16.40
C GLU A 647 -7.96 -10.33 -15.18
N PHE A 648 -6.64 -10.54 -15.25
CA PHE A 648 -5.87 -11.12 -14.16
C PHE A 648 -6.01 -10.31 -12.86
N PHE A 649 -5.84 -8.99 -12.92
CA PHE A 649 -5.89 -8.18 -11.72
C PHE A 649 -7.33 -7.96 -11.20
N ASN A 650 -8.34 -8.00 -12.07
CA ASN A 650 -9.74 -8.03 -11.62
C ASN A 650 -10.06 -9.30 -10.82
N LEU A 651 -9.55 -10.48 -11.23
CA LEU A 651 -9.67 -11.70 -10.42
C LEU A 651 -9.09 -11.51 -9.01
N VAL A 652 -7.97 -10.79 -8.90
CA VAL A 652 -7.36 -10.44 -7.61
C VAL A 652 -8.28 -9.53 -6.80
N ILE A 653 -8.77 -8.45 -7.40
CA ILE A 653 -9.66 -7.48 -6.74
C ILE A 653 -10.96 -8.15 -6.26
N GLU A 654 -11.56 -9.00 -7.10
CA GLU A 654 -12.80 -9.74 -6.79
C GLU A 654 -12.62 -10.76 -5.67
N SER A 655 -11.39 -11.26 -5.47
CA SER A 655 -11.05 -12.18 -4.38
C SER A 655 -11.02 -11.49 -3.01
N VAL A 656 -10.95 -10.17 -2.95
CA VAL A 656 -11.06 -9.42 -1.70
C VAL A 656 -12.54 -9.31 -1.32
N ASN A 657 -12.91 -9.74 -0.11
CA ASN A 657 -14.28 -9.57 0.40
C ASN A 657 -14.60 -8.11 0.68
#